data_AF-Q6ZU80-F1
#
_entry.id   AF-Q6ZU80-F1
#
_cell.length_a   1.000
_cell.length_b   1.000
_cell.length_c   1.000
_cell.angle_alpha   90.00
_cell.angle_beta   90.00
_cell.angle_gamma   90.00
#
_symmetry.space_group_name_H-M   'P 1'
#
loop_
_entity.id
_entity.type
_entity.pdbx_description
1 polymer ?
#
loop_
_entity_poly.entity_id
_entity_poly.type
_entity_poly.pdbx_seq_one_letter_code
_entity_poly.pdbx_strand_id
1 'polypeptide(L)'
;MAESSSESDHFRCRDRLSPWAARSTHRGTRSLPTVEVTEKVNTITSTLQDTSRNLRQVDQMLGRYREYSNGQAGAIEHLKESLEQSIDQLRSQRLLRNSGGRSISVTSLSASDLDGGTGSELHHFPPTSPLKDYGDPQGIKRMRSRTGVRFVQETDDMTQLHGFHQSLRDLSSEQIRLGDDFNRELSRRSRSDAETKRALEELTEKLNEAQKQEVVSDRVERRLQELEREMRTERELVERRQDQLGLMSLQLQEALKKQEAKADEHEGAIKNKLRQTETEKNQLEQELELSRRLLNQSEGSRETLLHQVEELRTQLTKAEGDRKGLQHQVSQISKQQSNYQDEQGEDWRFRRGVEREKQDLEKQMSDLRVQLNFSAMASELEEVKRCMERKDKEKAHLASQVENLTRELENGEKQQLQMLDRLKEIQNHFDTCEAERKHADLQISELTRHAEDATKQAERYLSELQQSEALKEEAEKRREDLKLKAQESIRQWKLKHKKLERALEKQSETVDELTGKNNQILKEKDELKTQLYAALQQIENLRKELNDVLTKRALQEEELHSKEEKLRDIKSHQADLELEVKNSLDTIHRLESELKKQSKIQSQMKVEKAHLEEEIAELKKSQAQDKAKLLEMQESIKDLSAIRADLANKLAEEERAKKAVLKDLSDLTAQAKSRDEETATIITQLKLERDVHQRELKDLTSSLQSVKTKHEQNIQELMKHFKKEKSEAENHIRTLKAESLEEKNMAKIHRGQLEKLKSQCDRLTEELTQNENENKKLKLKYQCLKDQLEEREKHISIEEEHLRRMEEARLQLKDQLLCLETEQESILGVIGKEIDAACKTFSKDSVEKLKVFSSGPDIHYDPHRWLAESKTKLQWLCEELKERENREKNLRHQLMLCRQQLRNLTENKESELQCLFQQIERQEQLLDEIHREKRDLLEETQRKDEEMGSLQDRVIALETSTQVALDHLESVPEKLSLLEDFKDFRDSCSSSERTDGRYSKYRVRRNSLQHHQDDTKYRTKSFKGDRTFLEGSHTRGLDHSSSWQDHSRFLSSPRFSYVNSFTKRTVAPDSASNKEDATMNGTSSQPKKEEYGS
;
A
#
# COMPACT_ATOMS: atom_id res chain seq x y z
N MET A 1 -3.52 -22.77 -64.00
CA MET A 1 -2.05 -22.73 -64.16
C MET A 1 -1.77 -21.47 -64.96
N ALA A 2 -1.59 -20.37 -64.24
CA ALA A 2 -0.28 -19.79 -63.96
C ALA A 2 0.34 -19.19 -65.23
N GLU A 3 0.13 -17.89 -65.43
CA GLU A 3 1.21 -16.90 -65.26
C GLU A 3 0.62 -15.49 -65.34
N SER A 4 0.79 -14.76 -64.23
CA SER A 4 0.71 -13.31 -64.16
C SER A 4 1.87 -12.69 -64.94
N SER A 5 1.65 -11.56 -65.64
CA SER A 5 2.31 -10.27 -65.33
C SER A 5 2.02 -9.17 -66.36
N SER A 6 1.99 -7.93 -65.83
CA SER A 6 2.33 -6.65 -66.46
C SER A 6 1.19 -5.73 -66.96
N GLU A 7 0.63 -5.00 -65.98
CA GLU A 7 0.67 -3.53 -65.84
C GLU A 7 0.51 -2.58 -67.05
N SER A 8 -0.35 -1.58 -66.77
CA SER A 8 -0.24 -0.14 -67.07
C SER A 8 -0.80 0.41 -68.39
N ASP A 9 -2.07 0.81 -68.27
CA ASP A 9 -2.63 2.13 -68.58
C ASP A 9 -2.42 2.76 -69.97
N HIS A 10 -3.54 2.78 -70.70
CA HIS A 10 -3.80 3.59 -71.88
C HIS A 10 -5.17 4.27 -71.75
N PHE A 11 -5.16 5.57 -71.42
CA PHE A 11 -6.20 6.52 -71.82
C PHE A 11 -5.60 7.38 -72.93
N ARG A 12 -5.94 7.17 -74.21
CA ARG A 12 -7.08 7.78 -74.94
C ARG A 12 -7.23 9.29 -74.73
N CYS A 13 -6.81 10.05 -75.75
CA CYS A 13 -7.50 11.18 -76.42
C CYS A 13 -6.45 11.87 -77.32
N ARG A 14 -6.27 11.47 -78.57
CA ARG A 14 -7.03 11.82 -79.78
C ARG A 14 -6.82 13.30 -80.24
N ASP A 15 -6.14 13.41 -81.39
CA ASP A 15 -6.34 14.36 -82.48
C ASP A 15 -5.91 15.84 -82.32
N ARG A 16 -4.75 16.22 -82.90
CA ARG A 16 -4.65 16.78 -84.29
C ARG A 16 -3.31 17.48 -84.58
N LEU A 17 -2.70 17.08 -85.71
CA LEU A 17 -1.98 17.89 -86.74
C LEU A 17 -0.62 18.52 -86.31
N SER A 18 0.54 18.32 -86.97
CA SER A 18 0.87 17.74 -88.28
C SER A 18 2.39 17.44 -88.38
N PRO A 19 2.83 16.62 -89.37
CA PRO A 19 4.13 15.94 -89.41
C PRO A 19 5.25 16.65 -90.21
N TRP A 20 6.48 16.25 -89.90
CA TRP A 20 7.72 16.26 -90.71
C TRP A 20 7.79 17.10 -92.01
N ALA A 21 8.65 18.12 -92.00
CA ALA A 21 9.52 18.57 -93.11
C ALA A 21 10.41 19.69 -92.55
N ALA A 22 11.70 19.88 -92.86
CA ALA A 22 12.63 19.25 -93.76
C ALA A 22 14.05 19.58 -93.27
N ARG A 23 15.01 18.68 -93.56
CA ARG A 23 16.44 19.02 -93.59
C ARG A 23 16.64 20.14 -94.61
N SER A 24 17.22 21.25 -94.22
CA SER A 24 17.84 22.20 -95.16
C SER A 24 19.31 22.35 -94.80
N THR A 25 20.12 21.55 -95.46
CA THR A 25 21.54 21.82 -95.67
C THR A 25 21.65 22.98 -96.66
N HIS A 26 21.97 24.19 -96.18
CA HIS A 26 22.49 25.25 -97.04
C HIS A 26 23.89 25.65 -96.58
N ARG A 27 24.84 24.94 -97.18
CA ARG A 27 26.24 25.34 -97.34
C ARG A 27 26.27 26.33 -98.50
N GLY A 28 26.58 27.60 -98.24
CA GLY A 28 26.59 28.64 -99.26
C GLY A 28 27.19 29.96 -98.79
N THR A 29 28.52 30.01 -98.79
CA THR A 29 29.35 31.16 -99.21
C THR A 29 28.90 32.61 -98.94
N ARG A 30 29.69 33.27 -98.07
CA ARG A 30 30.43 34.52 -98.32
C ARG A 30 29.63 35.84 -98.30
N SER A 31 30.10 36.76 -97.43
CA SER A 31 30.05 38.24 -97.52
C SER A 31 28.86 39.00 -96.90
N LEU A 32 29.00 39.47 -95.64
CA LEU A 32 28.88 40.89 -95.16
C LEU A 32 28.53 40.97 -93.64
N PRO A 33 29.29 41.70 -92.79
CA PRO A 33 29.27 41.54 -91.32
C PRO A 33 28.14 42.31 -90.59
N THR A 34 27.43 43.20 -91.28
CA THR A 34 26.42 44.06 -90.64
C THR A 34 25.10 43.33 -90.35
N VAL A 35 24.75 42.31 -91.13
CA VAL A 35 23.56 41.48 -90.91
C VAL A 35 23.72 40.62 -89.64
N GLU A 36 24.94 40.19 -89.33
CA GLU A 36 25.22 39.30 -88.20
C GLU A 36 25.02 39.98 -86.83
N VAL A 37 25.29 41.29 -86.72
CA VAL A 37 25.02 42.05 -85.48
C VAL A 37 23.52 42.31 -85.31
N THR A 38 22.82 42.63 -86.39
CA THR A 38 21.35 42.82 -86.34
C THR A 38 20.63 41.51 -86.00
N GLU A 39 21.08 40.37 -86.53
CA GLU A 39 20.54 39.06 -86.15
C GLU A 39 20.80 38.77 -84.67
N LYS A 40 22.03 39.01 -84.18
CA LYS A 40 22.37 38.85 -82.75
C LYS A 40 21.50 39.73 -81.85
N VAL A 41 21.35 41.01 -82.16
CA VAL A 41 20.48 41.95 -81.42
C VAL A 41 19.02 41.50 -81.49
N ASN A 42 18.53 41.05 -82.64
CA ASN A 42 17.16 40.54 -82.79
C ASN A 42 16.96 39.24 -81.98
N THR A 43 17.92 38.31 -81.95
CA THR A 43 17.87 37.12 -81.09
C THR A 43 17.92 37.48 -79.60
N ILE A 44 18.75 38.43 -79.19
CA ILE A 44 18.79 38.90 -77.81
C ILE A 44 17.45 39.56 -77.45
N THR A 45 16.90 40.39 -78.34
CA THR A 45 15.61 41.05 -78.11
C THR A 45 14.46 40.04 -78.05
N SER A 46 14.46 39.01 -78.91
CA SER A 46 13.47 37.92 -78.88
C SER A 46 13.60 37.10 -77.60
N THR A 47 14.82 36.71 -77.20
CA THR A 47 15.04 35.97 -75.95
C THR A 47 14.69 36.80 -74.73
N LEU A 48 14.93 38.11 -74.73
CA LEU A 48 14.49 39.02 -73.67
C LEU A 48 12.96 39.21 -73.65
N GLN A 49 12.32 39.24 -74.81
CA GLN A 49 10.86 39.28 -74.91
C GLN A 49 10.24 37.98 -74.41
N ASP A 50 10.81 36.82 -74.74
CA ASP A 50 10.34 35.52 -74.28
C ASP A 50 10.57 35.34 -72.77
N THR A 51 11.71 35.78 -72.23
CA THR A 51 11.90 35.81 -70.77
C THR A 51 10.93 36.76 -70.10
N SER A 52 10.64 37.93 -70.69
CA SER A 52 9.61 38.84 -70.16
C SER A 52 8.20 38.26 -70.20
N ARG A 53 7.87 37.44 -71.21
CA ARG A 53 6.59 36.73 -71.30
C ARG A 53 6.51 35.60 -70.27
N ASN A 54 7.58 34.83 -70.11
CA ASN A 54 7.68 33.77 -69.12
C ASN A 54 7.55 34.34 -67.70
N LEU A 55 8.23 35.46 -67.40
CA LEU A 55 8.10 36.13 -66.10
C LEU A 55 6.67 36.63 -65.85
N ARG A 56 6.00 37.23 -66.84
CA ARG A 56 4.58 37.61 -66.71
C ARG A 56 3.67 36.39 -66.50
N GLN A 57 3.95 35.25 -67.13
CA GLN A 57 3.17 34.03 -66.94
C GLN A 57 3.40 33.41 -65.55
N VAL A 58 4.63 33.43 -65.05
CA VAL A 58 4.96 33.03 -63.68
C VAL A 58 4.29 33.95 -62.67
N ASP A 59 4.31 35.27 -62.87
CA ASP A 59 3.61 36.23 -62.00
C ASP A 59 2.09 36.00 -61.98
N GLN A 60 1.49 35.69 -63.13
CA GLN A 60 0.08 35.30 -63.21
C GLN A 60 -0.18 33.98 -62.48
N MET A 61 0.70 32.99 -62.60
CA MET A 61 0.58 31.73 -61.86
C MET A 61 0.72 31.96 -60.35
N LEU A 62 1.69 32.75 -59.90
CA LEU A 62 1.87 33.12 -58.50
C LEU A 62 0.69 33.93 -57.97
N GLY A 63 0.09 34.78 -58.80
CA GLY A 63 -1.17 35.47 -58.51
C GLY A 63 -2.31 34.47 -58.23
N ARG A 64 -2.53 33.51 -59.14
CA ARG A 64 -3.54 32.46 -58.94
C ARG A 64 -3.25 31.58 -57.72
N TYR A 65 -1.98 31.23 -57.47
CA TYR A 65 -1.61 30.47 -56.27
C TYR A 65 -1.88 31.27 -54.98
N ARG A 66 -1.66 32.58 -54.97
CA ARG A 66 -2.04 33.44 -53.84
C ARG A 66 -3.55 33.49 -53.65
N GLU A 67 -4.32 33.60 -54.73
CA GLU A 67 -5.78 33.57 -54.67
C GLU A 67 -6.32 32.22 -54.18
N TYR A 68 -5.77 31.10 -54.66
CA TYR A 68 -6.12 29.76 -54.17
C TYR A 68 -5.72 29.55 -52.71
N SER A 69 -4.54 30.01 -52.31
CA SER A 69 -4.07 29.92 -50.92
C SER A 69 -4.96 30.77 -49.99
N ASN A 70 -5.29 31.99 -50.39
CA ASN A 70 -6.20 32.86 -49.64
C ASN A 70 -7.63 32.30 -49.60
N GLY A 71 -8.11 31.71 -50.71
CA GLY A 71 -9.40 31.03 -50.77
C GLY A 71 -9.44 29.76 -49.91
N GLN A 72 -8.34 28.99 -49.87
CA GLN A 72 -8.20 27.82 -49.01
C GLN A 72 -8.11 28.23 -47.53
N ALA A 73 -7.38 29.30 -47.22
CA ALA A 73 -7.32 29.87 -45.87
C ALA A 73 -8.71 30.35 -45.43
N GLY A 74 -9.44 31.09 -46.27
CA GLY A 74 -10.82 31.52 -45.99
C GLY A 74 -11.79 30.34 -45.88
N ALA A 75 -11.65 29.29 -46.68
CA ALA A 75 -12.46 28.07 -46.55
C ALA A 75 -12.16 27.32 -45.25
N ILE A 76 -10.90 27.24 -44.83
CA ILE A 76 -10.50 26.66 -43.54
C ILE A 76 -11.04 27.50 -42.39
N GLU A 77 -11.01 28.83 -42.50
CA GLU A 77 -11.53 29.75 -41.49
C GLU A 77 -13.05 29.62 -41.38
N HIS A 78 -13.78 29.59 -42.49
CA HIS A 78 -15.22 29.31 -42.49
C HIS A 78 -15.58 27.91 -41.98
N LEU A 79 -14.77 26.88 -42.26
CA LEU A 79 -14.96 25.54 -41.69
C LEU A 79 -14.72 25.57 -40.18
N LYS A 80 -13.69 26.27 -39.69
CA LYS A 80 -13.44 26.45 -38.26
C LYS A 80 -14.59 27.19 -37.59
N GLU A 81 -15.04 28.31 -38.15
CA GLU A 81 -16.21 29.06 -37.67
C GLU A 81 -17.48 28.20 -37.68
N SER A 82 -17.71 27.42 -38.74
CA SER A 82 -18.88 26.52 -38.82
C SER A 82 -18.79 25.38 -37.79
N LEU A 83 -17.60 24.86 -37.53
CA LEU A 83 -17.35 23.81 -36.55
C LEU A 83 -17.49 24.37 -35.13
N GLU A 84 -17.04 25.59 -34.89
CA GLU A 84 -17.19 26.30 -33.63
C GLU A 84 -18.65 26.68 -33.38
N GLN A 85 -19.38 27.17 -34.38
CA GLN A 85 -20.82 27.36 -34.34
C GLN A 85 -21.57 26.05 -34.09
N SER A 86 -21.15 24.94 -34.69
CA SER A 86 -21.72 23.61 -34.43
C SER A 86 -21.43 23.12 -33.00
N ILE A 87 -20.23 23.35 -32.49
CA ILE A 87 -19.86 23.07 -31.09
C ILE A 87 -20.69 23.94 -30.15
N ASP A 88 -20.90 25.21 -30.45
CA ASP A 88 -21.70 26.12 -29.64
C ASP A 88 -23.19 25.82 -29.74
N GLN A 89 -23.68 25.36 -30.89
CA GLN A 89 -25.03 24.78 -31.04
C GLN A 89 -25.18 23.49 -30.22
N LEU A 90 -24.17 22.62 -30.21
CA LEU A 90 -24.16 21.42 -29.35
C LEU A 90 -24.09 21.78 -27.87
N ARG A 91 -23.29 22.80 -27.49
CA ARG A 91 -23.21 23.30 -26.12
C ARG A 91 -24.51 23.95 -25.69
N SER A 92 -25.12 24.77 -26.54
CA SER A 92 -26.41 25.41 -26.26
C SER A 92 -27.57 24.41 -26.28
N GLN A 93 -27.58 23.40 -27.15
CA GLN A 93 -28.53 22.28 -27.07
C GLN A 93 -28.32 21.44 -25.80
N ARG A 94 -27.07 21.15 -25.41
CA ARG A 94 -26.77 20.47 -24.13
C ARG A 94 -27.24 21.33 -22.95
N LEU A 95 -26.99 22.64 -22.99
CA LEU A 95 -27.40 23.58 -21.94
C LEU A 95 -28.93 23.71 -21.86
N LEU A 96 -29.61 23.76 -23.00
CA LEU A 96 -31.08 23.81 -23.10
C LEU A 96 -31.72 22.48 -22.67
N ARG A 97 -31.10 21.34 -22.97
CA ARG A 97 -31.51 20.03 -22.42
C ARG A 97 -31.27 19.94 -20.91
N ASN A 98 -30.27 20.65 -20.39
CA ASN A 98 -29.92 20.63 -18.97
C ASN A 98 -30.72 21.65 -18.13
N SER A 99 -31.27 22.72 -18.74
CA SER A 99 -32.18 23.66 -18.06
C SER A 99 -33.62 23.13 -17.95
N GLY A 100 -34.02 22.21 -18.83
CA GLY A 100 -35.26 21.44 -18.70
C GLY A 100 -35.12 20.31 -17.68
N GLY A 101 -35.34 20.63 -16.40
CA GLY A 101 -35.24 19.75 -15.23
C GLY A 101 -35.32 18.23 -15.46
N ARG A 102 -34.16 17.57 -15.56
CA ARG A 102 -34.01 16.16 -15.14
C ARG A 102 -32.54 15.84 -14.86
N SER A 103 -32.20 15.82 -13.59
CA SER A 103 -30.89 15.40 -13.06
C SER A 103 -30.67 13.91 -13.36
N ILE A 104 -29.77 13.60 -14.29
CA ILE A 104 -29.39 12.23 -14.66
C ILE A 104 -28.16 11.84 -13.84
N SER A 105 -28.33 10.81 -13.01
CA SER A 105 -27.29 10.15 -12.24
C SER A 105 -26.48 9.25 -13.17
N VAL A 106 -25.16 9.45 -13.18
CA VAL A 106 -24.14 8.63 -13.84
C VAL A 106 -24.22 7.16 -13.38
N THR A 107 -24.78 6.29 -14.22
CA THR A 107 -24.48 4.85 -14.22
C THR A 107 -24.22 4.44 -15.67
N SER A 108 -22.96 4.06 -15.93
CA SER A 108 -22.40 3.40 -17.13
C SER A 108 -23.10 3.66 -18.47
N LEU A 109 -22.75 4.76 -19.15
CA LEU A 109 -22.99 4.92 -20.58
C LEU A 109 -21.90 4.14 -21.34
N SER A 110 -22.23 2.92 -21.80
CA SER A 110 -21.37 2.14 -22.71
C SER A 110 -21.60 2.60 -24.15
N ALA A 111 -20.52 2.77 -24.90
CA ALA A 111 -20.50 3.37 -26.24
C ALA A 111 -21.24 2.58 -27.34
N SER A 112 -21.78 1.39 -27.06
CA SER A 112 -22.45 0.54 -28.05
C SER A 112 -23.81 1.10 -28.50
N ASP A 113 -24.50 1.88 -27.67
CA ASP A 113 -25.85 2.39 -27.99
C ASP A 113 -25.85 3.57 -29.00
N LEU A 114 -24.69 4.04 -29.44
CA LEU A 114 -24.58 5.18 -30.37
C LEU A 114 -24.32 4.78 -31.83
N ASP A 115 -23.94 3.53 -32.11
CA ASP A 115 -23.66 3.08 -33.48
C ASP A 115 -24.83 2.25 -34.05
N GLY A 116 -26.03 2.79 -33.92
CA GLY A 116 -27.23 2.32 -34.62
C GLY A 116 -27.20 2.74 -36.09
N GLY A 117 -26.18 2.29 -36.83
CA GLY A 117 -26.08 2.44 -38.27
C GLY A 117 -27.07 1.51 -38.97
N THR A 118 -28.03 2.10 -39.66
CA THR A 118 -29.01 1.45 -40.54
C THR A 118 -28.36 0.45 -41.51
N GLY A 119 -28.76 -0.81 -41.43
CA GLY A 119 -28.58 -1.77 -42.50
C GLY A 119 -27.37 -2.68 -42.37
N SER A 120 -27.44 -3.65 -41.47
CA SER A 120 -26.91 -5.01 -41.66
C SER A 120 -27.49 -5.85 -40.53
N GLU A 121 -28.51 -6.63 -40.88
CA GLU A 121 -29.05 -7.77 -40.13
C GLU A 121 -28.85 -7.67 -38.62
N LEU A 122 -29.79 -7.00 -37.95
CA LEU A 122 -30.00 -7.19 -36.52
C LEU A 122 -30.10 -8.70 -36.29
N HIS A 123 -29.02 -9.31 -35.78
CA HIS A 123 -29.09 -10.56 -35.07
C HIS A 123 -29.95 -10.27 -33.84
N HIS A 124 -31.26 -10.23 -34.07
CA HIS A 124 -32.26 -10.21 -33.04
C HIS A 124 -32.04 -11.52 -32.30
N PHE A 125 -31.38 -11.45 -31.15
CA PHE A 125 -31.31 -12.54 -30.21
C PHE A 125 -32.72 -12.66 -29.62
N PRO A 126 -33.56 -13.61 -30.09
CA PRO A 126 -34.91 -13.69 -29.57
C PRO A 126 -34.81 -14.20 -28.12
N PRO A 127 -35.50 -13.57 -27.17
CA PRO A 127 -35.45 -13.97 -25.77
C PRO A 127 -35.91 -15.42 -25.63
N THR A 128 -35.23 -16.21 -24.79
CA THR A 128 -35.49 -17.66 -24.66
C THR A 128 -36.77 -17.99 -23.87
N SER A 129 -37.69 -17.03 -23.68
CA SER A 129 -38.93 -17.21 -22.92
C SER A 129 -40.19 -17.13 -23.81
N PRO A 130 -41.22 -17.97 -23.58
CA PRO A 130 -42.40 -18.06 -24.46
C PRO A 130 -43.21 -16.76 -24.50
N LEU A 131 -43.52 -16.37 -25.74
CA LEU A 131 -44.44 -15.33 -26.18
C LEU A 131 -45.61 -15.08 -25.19
N LYS A 132 -45.50 -14.02 -24.39
CA LYS A 132 -46.68 -13.29 -23.94
C LYS A 132 -46.50 -11.86 -24.43
N ASP A 133 -47.12 -11.60 -25.58
CA ASP A 133 -47.27 -10.27 -26.17
C ASP A 133 -47.92 -9.35 -25.13
N TYR A 134 -47.09 -8.61 -24.39
CA TYR A 134 -47.51 -7.36 -23.78
C TYR A 134 -47.27 -6.26 -24.81
N GLY A 135 -48.14 -6.24 -25.82
CA GLY A 135 -48.26 -5.12 -26.72
C GLY A 135 -48.75 -3.89 -25.94
N ASP A 136 -47.92 -2.84 -25.97
CA ASP A 136 -48.19 -1.39 -26.01
C ASP A 136 -49.25 -0.76 -25.06
N PRO A 137 -49.18 0.54 -24.68
CA PRO A 137 -48.20 1.57 -25.05
C PRO A 137 -47.82 2.57 -23.92
N GLN A 138 -47.06 3.58 -24.32
CA GLN A 138 -46.92 4.92 -23.71
C GLN A 138 -46.22 5.03 -22.34
N GLY A 139 -44.94 5.38 -22.42
CA GLY A 139 -44.23 6.04 -21.33
C GLY A 139 -43.16 5.17 -20.73
N ILE A 140 -42.05 5.04 -21.47
CA ILE A 140 -40.77 4.54 -20.96
C ILE A 140 -40.35 5.47 -19.81
N LYS A 141 -40.89 5.20 -18.61
CA LYS A 141 -40.36 5.65 -17.35
C LYS A 141 -39.02 4.94 -17.22
N ARG A 142 -37.98 5.55 -17.80
CA ARG A 142 -36.59 5.13 -17.61
C ARG A 142 -36.40 4.88 -16.11
N MET A 143 -36.20 3.61 -15.77
CA MET A 143 -35.87 3.18 -14.43
C MET A 143 -34.59 3.90 -14.04
N ARG A 144 -34.74 4.84 -13.12
CA ARG A 144 -33.64 5.53 -12.48
C ARG A 144 -32.97 4.48 -11.61
N SER A 145 -31.82 3.97 -12.04
CA SER A 145 -30.89 3.21 -11.21
C SER A 145 -30.46 4.09 -10.03
N ARG A 146 -31.28 4.08 -8.98
CA ARG A 146 -30.98 4.72 -7.69
C ARG A 146 -30.59 3.60 -6.75
N THR A 147 -29.33 3.59 -6.35
CA THR A 147 -28.67 2.65 -5.43
C THR A 147 -29.16 2.80 -3.97
N GLY A 148 -30.47 2.95 -3.76
CA GLY A 148 -31.07 3.23 -2.46
C GLY A 148 -32.35 2.44 -2.24
N VAL A 149 -32.37 1.65 -1.16
CA VAL A 149 -33.50 0.85 -0.68
C VAL A 149 -34.65 1.79 -0.29
N ARG A 150 -35.73 1.81 -1.08
CA ARG A 150 -37.00 2.43 -0.70
C ARG A 150 -38.08 1.36 -0.80
N PHE A 151 -38.91 1.24 0.25
CA PHE A 151 -40.08 0.37 0.23
C PHE A 151 -41.12 0.95 -0.72
N VAL A 152 -41.41 0.22 -1.79
CA VAL A 152 -42.43 0.56 -2.80
C VAL A 152 -43.73 -0.15 -2.43
N GLN A 153 -44.85 0.47 -2.77
CA GLN A 153 -46.20 0.09 -2.38
C GLN A 153 -46.69 -1.14 -3.18
N GLU A 154 -47.42 -2.04 -2.52
CA GLU A 154 -47.79 -3.44 -2.85
C GLU A 154 -48.28 -3.77 -4.28
N THR A 155 -48.57 -2.79 -5.14
CA THR A 155 -49.01 -3.05 -6.51
C THR A 155 -47.86 -3.25 -7.51
N ASP A 156 -46.67 -2.74 -7.22
CA ASP A 156 -45.51 -2.78 -8.13
C ASP A 156 -44.63 -4.04 -7.96
N ASP A 157 -44.89 -4.89 -6.97
CA ASP A 157 -44.00 -6.01 -6.60
C ASP A 157 -43.93 -7.11 -7.67
N MET A 158 -45.05 -7.43 -8.33
CA MET A 158 -45.07 -8.50 -9.34
C MET A 158 -44.35 -8.12 -10.65
N THR A 159 -44.43 -6.86 -11.06
CA THR A 159 -43.75 -6.41 -12.29
C THR A 159 -42.24 -6.35 -12.11
N GLN A 160 -41.76 -5.96 -10.93
CA GLN A 160 -40.34 -5.95 -10.60
C GLN A 160 -39.76 -7.36 -10.49
N LEU A 161 -40.49 -8.30 -9.88
CA LEU A 161 -40.05 -9.69 -9.81
C LEU A 161 -39.99 -10.34 -11.19
N HIS A 162 -40.98 -10.10 -12.06
CA HIS A 162 -40.92 -10.58 -13.44
C HIS A 162 -39.78 -9.95 -14.24
N GLY A 163 -39.51 -8.65 -14.05
CA GLY A 163 -38.35 -7.98 -14.66
C GLY A 163 -37.01 -8.57 -14.22
N PHE A 164 -36.87 -8.93 -12.94
CA PHE A 164 -35.67 -9.60 -12.43
C PHE A 164 -35.51 -11.03 -12.97
N HIS A 165 -36.60 -11.79 -13.06
CA HIS A 165 -36.55 -13.13 -13.63
C HIS A 165 -36.29 -13.11 -15.14
N GLN A 166 -36.71 -12.04 -15.84
CA GLN A 166 -36.41 -11.84 -17.25
C GLN A 166 -34.92 -11.49 -17.45
N SER A 167 -34.35 -10.58 -16.64
CA SER A 167 -32.93 -10.22 -16.73
C SER A 167 -31.99 -11.39 -16.43
N LEU A 168 -32.36 -12.29 -15.51
CA LEU A 168 -31.59 -13.51 -15.25
C LEU A 168 -31.65 -14.51 -16.41
N ARG A 169 -32.80 -14.62 -17.10
CA ARG A 169 -32.94 -15.53 -18.26
C ARG A 169 -32.28 -14.97 -19.52
N ASP A 170 -32.25 -13.66 -19.68
CA ASP A 170 -31.67 -12.96 -20.83
C ASP A 170 -30.16 -12.69 -20.65
N LEU A 171 -29.54 -13.15 -19.56
CA LEU A 171 -28.10 -13.01 -19.33
C LEU A 171 -27.28 -13.70 -20.43
N SER A 172 -27.75 -14.83 -20.95
CA SER A 172 -27.07 -15.51 -22.07
C SER A 172 -27.13 -14.70 -23.37
N SER A 173 -28.24 -14.00 -23.65
CA SER A 173 -28.30 -13.07 -24.80
C SER A 173 -27.42 -11.84 -24.58
N GLU A 174 -27.33 -11.32 -23.37
CA GLU A 174 -26.41 -10.23 -23.04
C GLU A 174 -24.93 -10.66 -23.17
N GLN A 175 -24.58 -11.89 -22.78
CA GLN A 175 -23.23 -12.42 -22.96
C GLN A 175 -22.85 -12.58 -24.44
N ILE A 176 -23.78 -13.06 -25.29
CA ILE A 176 -23.54 -13.15 -26.74
C ILE A 176 -23.42 -11.75 -27.35
N ARG A 177 -24.28 -10.81 -26.95
CA ARG A 177 -24.21 -9.39 -27.36
C ARG A 177 -22.88 -8.75 -26.97
N LEU A 178 -22.40 -8.99 -25.75
CA LEU A 178 -21.07 -8.53 -25.31
C LEU A 178 -19.95 -9.16 -26.15
N GLY A 179 -20.09 -10.43 -26.54
CA GLY A 179 -19.16 -11.09 -27.46
C GLY A 179 -19.07 -10.39 -28.82
N ASP A 180 -20.21 -10.00 -29.40
CA ASP A 180 -20.27 -9.27 -30.67
C ASP A 180 -19.72 -7.85 -30.54
N ASP A 181 -19.97 -7.17 -29.41
CA ASP A 181 -19.38 -5.86 -29.10
C ASP A 181 -17.85 -5.94 -29.04
N PHE A 182 -17.29 -6.98 -28.41
CA PHE A 182 -15.85 -7.22 -28.40
C PHE A 182 -15.29 -7.46 -29.80
N ASN A 183 -15.97 -8.24 -30.64
CA ASN A 183 -15.55 -8.48 -32.02
C ASN A 183 -15.58 -7.20 -32.88
N ARG A 184 -16.57 -6.33 -32.69
CA ARG A 184 -16.62 -5.01 -33.34
C ARG A 184 -15.47 -4.12 -32.89
N GLU A 185 -15.18 -4.09 -31.59
CA GLU A 185 -14.06 -3.30 -31.05
C GLU A 185 -12.71 -3.80 -31.55
N LEU A 186 -12.51 -5.13 -31.65
CA LEU A 186 -11.32 -5.72 -32.27
C LEU A 186 -11.18 -5.31 -33.74
N SER A 187 -12.28 -5.33 -34.50
CA SER A 187 -12.29 -4.91 -35.91
C SER A 187 -11.98 -3.42 -36.06
N ARG A 188 -12.54 -2.57 -35.19
CA ARG A 188 -12.25 -1.13 -35.15
C ARG A 188 -10.77 -0.87 -34.86
N ARG A 189 -10.20 -1.54 -33.86
CA ARG A 189 -8.76 -1.44 -33.54
C ARG A 189 -7.89 -1.91 -34.69
N SER A 190 -8.27 -3.00 -35.37
CA SER A 190 -7.52 -3.48 -36.53
C SER A 190 -7.51 -2.48 -37.69
N ARG A 191 -8.61 -1.74 -37.90
CA ARG A 191 -8.67 -0.65 -38.89
C ARG A 191 -7.77 0.52 -38.49
N SER A 192 -7.84 0.95 -37.23
CA SER A 192 -6.95 2.01 -36.72
C SER A 192 -5.47 1.60 -36.78
N ASP A 193 -5.13 0.34 -36.48
CA ASP A 193 -3.77 -0.18 -36.63
C ASP A 193 -3.30 -0.14 -38.09
N ALA A 194 -4.16 -0.55 -39.03
CA ALA A 194 -3.87 -0.47 -40.47
C ALA A 194 -3.71 0.97 -40.97
N GLU A 195 -4.46 1.92 -40.43
CA GLU A 195 -4.30 3.36 -40.72
C GLU A 195 -2.99 3.90 -40.15
N THR A 196 -2.61 3.51 -38.92
CA THR A 196 -1.31 3.91 -38.36
C THR A 196 -0.14 3.34 -39.14
N LYS A 197 -0.25 2.11 -39.66
CA LYS A 197 0.76 1.54 -40.56
C LYS A 197 0.86 2.29 -41.88
N ARG A 198 -0.26 2.66 -42.50
CA ARG A 198 -0.27 3.51 -43.71
C ARG A 198 0.36 4.89 -43.45
N ALA A 199 0.06 5.51 -42.31
CA ALA A 199 0.66 6.78 -41.93
C ALA A 199 2.19 6.66 -41.72
N LEU A 200 2.67 5.54 -41.17
CA LEU A 200 4.10 5.26 -41.07
C LEU A 200 4.74 5.02 -42.44
N GLU A 201 4.06 4.33 -43.36
CA GLU A 201 4.50 4.14 -44.75
C GLU A 201 4.61 5.49 -45.50
N GLU A 202 3.61 6.36 -45.40
CA GLU A 202 3.64 7.72 -45.96
C GLU A 202 4.78 8.56 -45.36
N LEU A 203 5.05 8.43 -44.05
CA LEU A 203 6.18 9.12 -43.42
C LEU A 203 7.52 8.59 -43.94
N THR A 204 7.65 7.27 -44.17
CA THR A 204 8.86 6.72 -44.79
C THR A 204 9.04 7.16 -46.25
N GLU A 205 7.97 7.28 -47.03
CA GLU A 205 8.04 7.87 -48.38
C GLU A 205 8.48 9.34 -48.31
N LYS A 206 7.91 10.14 -47.41
CA LYS A 206 8.34 11.54 -47.21
C LYS A 206 9.80 11.66 -46.75
N LEU A 207 10.28 10.73 -45.94
CA LEU A 207 11.68 10.69 -45.52
C LEU A 207 12.61 10.42 -46.72
N ASN A 208 12.21 9.52 -47.62
CA ASN A 208 12.95 9.20 -48.83
C ASN A 208 12.94 10.35 -49.85
N GLU A 209 11.84 11.12 -49.93
CA GLU A 209 11.72 12.31 -50.79
C GLU A 209 12.59 13.48 -50.26
N ALA A 210 12.56 13.72 -48.94
CA ALA A 210 13.32 14.79 -48.29
C ALA A 210 14.85 14.61 -48.39
N GLN A 211 15.32 13.37 -48.53
CA GLN A 211 16.75 13.08 -48.66
C GLN A 211 17.31 13.44 -50.05
N LYS A 212 16.47 13.74 -51.05
CA LYS A 212 16.92 13.97 -52.43
C LYS A 212 17.30 15.43 -52.77
N GLN A 213 16.81 16.48 -52.09
CA GLN A 213 16.90 17.82 -52.72
C GLN A 213 17.21 19.07 -51.87
N GLU A 214 17.47 19.03 -50.56
CA GLU A 214 17.84 20.27 -49.81
C GLU A 214 19.25 20.25 -49.22
N VAL A 215 20.06 21.25 -49.61
CA VAL A 215 21.42 21.48 -49.12
C VAL A 215 21.37 21.89 -47.64
N VAL A 216 22.16 21.20 -46.81
CA VAL A 216 22.10 21.21 -45.34
C VAL A 216 22.20 22.61 -44.71
N SER A 217 22.84 23.57 -45.37
CA SER A 217 23.02 24.94 -44.86
C SER A 217 21.69 25.68 -44.68
N ASP A 218 20.79 25.60 -45.67
CA ASP A 218 19.49 26.28 -45.61
C ASP A 218 18.58 25.67 -44.54
N ARG A 219 18.78 24.38 -44.24
CA ARG A 219 18.06 23.67 -43.17
C ARG A 219 18.51 24.16 -41.79
N VAL A 220 19.80 24.37 -41.59
CA VAL A 220 20.34 24.87 -40.31
C VAL A 220 19.90 26.31 -40.06
N GLU A 221 19.95 27.15 -41.09
CA GLU A 221 19.53 28.56 -40.96
C GLU A 221 18.02 28.69 -40.68
N ARG A 222 17.17 27.89 -41.35
CA ARG A 222 15.74 27.81 -41.01
C ARG A 222 15.49 27.35 -39.59
N ARG A 223 16.23 26.33 -39.11
CA ARG A 223 16.04 25.81 -37.74
C ARG A 223 16.43 26.81 -36.67
N LEU A 224 17.49 27.60 -36.89
CA LEU A 224 17.89 28.66 -35.96
C LEU A 224 16.83 29.78 -35.89
N GLN A 225 16.27 30.17 -37.04
CA GLN A 225 15.20 31.18 -37.06
C GLN A 225 13.89 30.68 -36.43
N GLU A 226 13.55 29.39 -36.59
CA GLU A 226 12.40 28.77 -35.89
C GLU A 226 12.61 28.74 -34.38
N LEU A 227 13.78 28.31 -33.91
CA LEU A 227 14.10 28.27 -32.46
C LEU A 227 14.04 29.67 -31.84
N GLU A 228 14.50 30.71 -32.54
CA GLU A 228 14.35 32.08 -32.05
C GLU A 228 12.88 32.55 -32.00
N ARG A 229 12.01 32.11 -32.92
CA ARG A 229 10.58 32.45 -32.89
C ARG A 229 9.86 31.69 -31.75
N GLU A 230 10.13 30.40 -31.60
CA GLU A 230 9.62 29.58 -30.50
C GLU A 230 10.00 30.19 -29.15
N MET A 231 11.28 30.52 -28.93
CA MET A 231 11.75 31.15 -27.70
C MET A 231 11.06 32.50 -27.39
N ARG A 232 10.72 33.31 -28.41
CA ARG A 232 9.98 34.57 -28.20
C ARG A 232 8.53 34.30 -27.78
N THR A 233 7.84 33.40 -28.48
CA THR A 233 6.44 33.05 -28.16
C THR A 233 6.31 32.34 -26.81
N GLU A 234 7.28 31.52 -26.43
CA GLU A 234 7.29 30.82 -25.15
C GLU A 234 7.53 31.80 -23.99
N ARG A 235 8.40 32.80 -24.15
CA ARG A 235 8.57 33.89 -23.17
C ARG A 235 7.28 34.69 -22.97
N GLU A 236 6.62 35.08 -24.06
CA GLU A 236 5.35 35.81 -24.00
C GLU A 236 4.21 35.00 -23.36
N LEU A 237 4.20 33.68 -23.52
CA LEU A 237 3.23 32.78 -22.88
C LEU A 237 3.52 32.63 -21.38
N VAL A 238 4.80 32.49 -21.01
CA VAL A 238 5.23 32.39 -19.60
C VAL A 238 4.93 33.67 -18.84
N GLU A 239 5.20 34.84 -19.42
CA GLU A 239 4.90 36.16 -18.81
C GLU A 239 3.39 36.31 -18.55
N ARG A 240 2.53 35.97 -19.53
CA ARG A 240 1.07 35.98 -19.35
C ARG A 240 0.59 35.00 -18.28
N ARG A 241 1.19 33.81 -18.19
CA ARG A 241 0.87 32.85 -17.11
C ARG A 241 1.29 33.39 -15.75
N GLN A 242 2.42 34.09 -15.68
CA GLN A 242 2.94 34.67 -14.45
C GLN A 242 2.06 35.83 -13.96
N ASP A 243 1.56 36.68 -14.86
CA ASP A 243 0.59 37.73 -14.56
C ASP A 243 -0.77 37.17 -14.10
N GLN A 244 -1.26 36.11 -14.76
CA GLN A 244 -2.50 35.41 -14.37
C GLN A 244 -2.37 34.79 -12.97
N LEU A 245 -1.22 34.17 -12.67
CA LEU A 245 -0.93 33.63 -11.34
C LEU A 245 -0.80 34.74 -10.28
N GLY A 246 -0.22 35.90 -10.64
CA GLY A 246 -0.15 37.07 -9.77
C GLY A 246 -1.54 37.61 -9.39
N LEU A 247 -2.45 37.74 -10.36
CA LEU A 247 -3.84 38.13 -10.13
C LEU A 247 -4.60 37.12 -9.25
N MET A 248 -4.45 35.81 -9.51
CA MET A 248 -5.05 34.77 -8.67
C MET A 248 -4.49 34.76 -7.25
N SER A 249 -3.20 35.01 -7.07
CA SER A 249 -2.56 35.12 -5.75
C SER A 249 -3.12 36.30 -4.94
N LEU A 250 -3.33 37.46 -5.58
CA LEU A 250 -3.94 38.62 -4.92
C LEU A 250 -5.39 38.34 -4.52
N GLN A 251 -6.18 37.69 -5.40
CA GLN A 251 -7.56 37.31 -5.08
C GLN A 251 -7.65 36.30 -3.92
N LEU A 252 -6.76 35.31 -3.88
CA LEU A 252 -6.68 34.35 -2.78
C LEU A 252 -6.23 35.03 -1.47
N GLN A 253 -5.27 35.95 -1.53
CA GLN A 253 -4.80 36.67 -0.35
C GLN A 253 -5.89 37.60 0.22
N GLU A 254 -6.69 38.25 -0.63
CA GLU A 254 -7.85 39.03 -0.20
C GLU A 254 -8.97 38.16 0.39
N ALA A 255 -9.20 36.97 -0.17
CA ALA A 255 -10.18 36.01 0.36
C ALA A 255 -9.75 35.47 1.73
N LEU A 256 -8.46 35.14 1.91
CA LEU A 256 -7.90 34.69 3.19
C LEU A 256 -7.98 35.80 4.24
N LYS A 257 -7.60 37.04 3.93
CA LYS A 257 -7.73 38.18 4.88
C LYS A 257 -9.18 38.42 5.33
N LYS A 258 -10.16 38.26 4.43
CA LYS A 258 -11.59 38.37 4.78
C LYS A 258 -12.07 37.20 5.64
N GLN A 259 -11.49 36.02 5.48
CA GLN A 259 -11.82 34.85 6.28
C GLN A 259 -11.15 34.92 7.67
N GLU A 260 -9.92 35.41 7.76
CA GLU A 260 -9.21 35.69 9.02
C GLU A 260 -9.94 36.76 9.84
N ALA A 261 -10.34 37.89 9.26
CA ALA A 261 -11.08 38.93 9.98
C ALA A 261 -12.42 38.40 10.56
N LYS A 262 -13.12 37.52 9.84
CA LYS A 262 -14.33 36.87 10.34
C LYS A 262 -14.03 35.84 11.43
N ALA A 263 -12.93 35.10 11.31
CA ALA A 263 -12.49 34.15 12.31
C ALA A 263 -12.12 34.87 13.62
N ASP A 264 -11.42 36.02 13.54
CA ASP A 264 -11.06 36.84 14.71
C ASP A 264 -12.30 37.41 15.43
N GLU A 265 -13.33 37.84 14.69
CA GLU A 265 -14.61 38.27 15.26
C GLU A 265 -15.33 37.11 15.98
N HIS A 266 -15.38 35.92 15.36
CA HIS A 266 -15.95 34.73 15.99
C HIS A 266 -15.15 34.25 17.20
N GLU A 267 -13.82 34.29 17.14
CA GLU A 267 -12.92 33.93 18.23
C GLU A 267 -13.04 34.93 19.38
N GLY A 268 -13.13 36.23 19.09
CA GLY A 268 -13.40 37.27 20.08
C GLY A 268 -14.75 37.07 20.77
N ALA A 269 -15.80 36.71 20.02
CA ALA A 269 -17.11 36.40 20.59
C ALA A 269 -17.09 35.14 21.48
N ILE A 270 -16.36 34.09 21.09
CA ILE A 270 -16.18 32.87 21.90
C ILE A 270 -15.37 33.18 23.17
N LYS A 271 -14.29 33.95 23.08
CA LYS A 271 -13.48 34.38 24.23
C LYS A 271 -14.30 35.22 25.21
N ASN A 272 -15.15 36.12 24.72
CA ASN A 272 -16.03 36.92 25.58
C ASN A 272 -17.09 36.06 26.28
N LYS A 273 -17.69 35.09 25.59
CA LYS A 273 -18.61 34.12 26.20
C LYS A 273 -17.91 33.25 27.25
N LEU A 274 -16.68 32.80 26.97
CA LEU A 274 -15.89 32.02 27.91
C LEU A 274 -15.59 32.83 29.18
N ARG A 275 -15.17 34.09 29.04
CA ARG A 275 -14.94 34.99 30.18
C ARG A 275 -16.21 35.21 31.00
N GLN A 276 -17.38 35.35 30.36
CA GLN A 276 -18.66 35.44 31.07
C GLN A 276 -18.95 34.16 31.87
N THR A 277 -18.80 32.98 31.26
CA THR A 277 -18.99 31.70 31.94
C THR A 277 -18.00 31.47 33.08
N GLU A 278 -16.76 31.96 32.95
CA GLU A 278 -15.76 31.92 34.02
C GLU A 278 -16.14 32.84 35.19
N THR A 279 -16.67 34.04 34.90
CA THR A 279 -17.14 34.96 35.96
C THR A 279 -18.38 34.43 36.70
N GLU A 280 -19.32 33.81 35.97
CA GLU A 280 -20.51 33.17 36.56
C GLU A 280 -20.11 31.94 37.39
N LYS A 281 -19.18 31.11 36.88
CA LYS A 281 -18.60 29.99 37.62
C LYS A 281 -17.95 30.46 38.92
N ASN A 282 -17.14 31.51 38.89
CA ASN A 282 -16.49 32.05 40.09
C ASN A 282 -17.51 32.60 41.11
N GLN A 283 -18.61 33.21 40.65
CA GLN A 283 -19.71 33.65 41.53
C GLN A 283 -20.40 32.46 42.18
N LEU A 284 -20.75 31.43 41.40
CA LEU A 284 -21.36 30.20 41.91
C LEU A 284 -20.42 29.46 42.89
N GLU A 285 -19.11 29.45 42.64
CA GLU A 285 -18.13 28.89 43.57
C GLU A 285 -18.08 29.65 44.89
N GLN A 286 -18.16 30.99 44.87
CA GLN A 286 -18.23 31.81 46.09
C GLN A 286 -19.54 31.58 46.87
N GLU A 287 -20.68 31.48 46.19
CA GLU A 287 -21.98 31.17 46.81
C GLU A 287 -22.02 29.76 47.40
N LEU A 288 -21.40 28.79 46.73
CA LEU A 288 -21.30 27.40 47.19
C LEU A 288 -20.35 27.29 48.39
N GLU A 289 -19.25 28.06 48.42
CA GLU A 289 -18.37 28.18 49.56
C GLU A 289 -19.04 28.89 50.75
N LEU A 290 -19.83 29.95 50.52
CA LEU A 290 -20.64 30.59 51.57
C LEU A 290 -21.69 29.62 52.14
N SER A 291 -22.36 28.85 51.28
CA SER A 291 -23.34 27.83 51.68
C SER A 291 -22.68 26.71 52.48
N ARG A 292 -21.49 26.25 52.07
CA ARG A 292 -20.69 25.26 52.83
C ARG A 292 -20.27 25.78 54.19
N ARG A 293 -19.86 27.05 54.31
CA ARG A 293 -19.51 27.66 55.60
C ARG A 293 -20.71 27.77 56.52
N LEU A 294 -21.86 28.20 56.00
CA LEU A 294 -23.11 28.26 56.77
C LEU A 294 -23.57 26.87 57.20
N LEU A 295 -23.45 25.86 56.32
CA LEU A 295 -23.73 24.48 56.64
C LEU A 295 -22.82 23.97 57.77
N ASN A 296 -21.50 24.15 57.66
CA ASN A 296 -20.54 23.76 58.70
C ASN A 296 -20.82 24.45 60.05
N GLN A 297 -21.24 25.73 60.05
CA GLN A 297 -21.65 26.41 61.28
C GLN A 297 -22.95 25.81 61.87
N SER A 298 -23.91 25.46 61.02
CA SER A 298 -25.15 24.80 61.44
C SER A 298 -24.91 23.38 61.95
N GLU A 299 -23.98 22.64 61.34
CA GLU A 299 -23.58 21.30 61.74
C GLU A 299 -22.81 21.33 63.07
N GLY A 300 -21.87 22.26 63.25
CA GLY A 300 -21.16 22.44 64.52
C GLY A 300 -22.08 22.87 65.67
N SER A 301 -23.08 23.72 65.42
CA SER A 301 -24.09 24.06 66.43
C SER A 301 -25.04 22.90 66.73
N ARG A 302 -25.43 22.11 65.72
CA ARG A 302 -26.18 20.85 65.90
C ARG A 302 -25.40 19.85 66.74
N GLU A 303 -24.12 19.65 66.46
CA GLU A 303 -23.25 18.76 67.24
C GLU A 303 -23.13 19.23 68.69
N THR A 304 -22.96 20.53 68.93
CA THR A 304 -22.90 21.07 70.30
C THR A 304 -24.21 20.82 71.06
N LEU A 305 -25.36 20.97 70.40
CA LEU A 305 -26.67 20.65 70.98
C LEU A 305 -26.83 19.14 71.23
N LEU A 306 -26.34 18.28 70.33
CA LEU A 306 -26.36 16.83 70.54
C LEU A 306 -25.52 16.41 71.74
N HIS A 307 -24.31 16.97 71.90
CA HIS A 307 -23.48 16.72 73.08
C HIS A 307 -24.17 17.20 74.37
N GLN A 308 -24.85 18.36 74.35
CA GLN A 308 -25.64 18.81 75.49
C GLN A 308 -26.81 17.87 75.82
N VAL A 309 -27.51 17.35 74.81
CA VAL A 309 -28.60 16.38 75.00
C VAL A 309 -28.05 15.05 75.52
N GLU A 310 -26.91 14.59 75.03
CA GLU A 310 -26.24 13.38 75.53
C GLU A 310 -25.76 13.57 76.97
N GLU A 311 -25.19 14.73 77.31
CA GLU A 311 -24.80 15.04 78.68
C GLU A 311 -26.00 15.08 79.62
N LEU A 312 -27.10 15.74 79.23
CA LEU A 312 -28.36 15.70 79.99
C LEU A 312 -28.92 14.28 80.12
N ARG A 313 -28.83 13.44 79.08
CA ARG A 313 -29.23 12.02 79.14
C ARG A 313 -28.34 11.25 80.12
N THR A 314 -27.03 11.45 80.10
CA THR A 314 -26.13 10.78 81.04
C THR A 314 -26.36 11.24 82.48
N GLN A 315 -26.61 12.54 82.71
CA GLN A 315 -27.00 13.07 84.01
C GLN A 315 -28.33 12.48 84.49
N LEU A 316 -29.32 12.31 83.59
CA LEU A 316 -30.58 11.65 83.92
C LEU A 316 -30.36 10.19 84.32
N THR A 317 -29.54 9.43 83.57
CA THR A 317 -29.23 8.03 83.91
C THR A 317 -28.45 7.88 85.21
N LYS A 318 -27.53 8.82 85.53
CA LYS A 318 -26.83 8.86 86.83
C LYS A 318 -27.80 9.17 87.97
N ALA A 319 -28.65 10.19 87.83
CA ALA A 319 -29.66 10.54 88.82
C ALA A 319 -30.69 9.40 89.04
N GLU A 320 -31.08 8.69 87.98
CA GLU A 320 -31.88 7.46 88.09
C GLU A 320 -31.13 6.33 88.80
N GLY A 321 -29.83 6.19 88.55
CA GLY A 321 -28.94 5.26 89.25
C GLY A 321 -28.85 5.57 90.74
N ASP A 322 -28.63 6.83 91.11
CA ASP A 322 -28.53 7.28 92.50
C ASP A 322 -29.88 7.16 93.22
N ARG A 323 -30.99 7.46 92.54
CA ARG A 323 -32.35 7.23 93.06
C ARG A 323 -32.58 5.76 93.37
N LYS A 324 -32.16 4.85 92.47
CA LYS A 324 -32.21 3.41 92.73
C LYS A 324 -31.28 3.03 93.89
N GLY A 325 -30.08 3.60 93.99
CA GLY A 325 -29.15 3.39 95.10
C GLY A 325 -29.73 3.79 96.46
N LEU A 326 -30.30 5.00 96.55
CA LEU A 326 -30.99 5.49 97.75
C LEU A 326 -32.23 4.65 98.08
N GLN A 327 -32.98 4.18 97.07
CA GLN A 327 -34.13 3.30 97.29
C GLN A 327 -33.70 1.95 97.92
N HIS A 328 -32.54 1.41 97.55
CA HIS A 328 -31.97 0.22 98.19
C HIS A 328 -31.47 0.52 99.61
N GLN A 329 -30.84 1.67 99.85
CA GLN A 329 -30.37 2.07 101.17
C GLN A 329 -31.53 2.34 102.15
N VAL A 330 -32.61 3.00 101.70
CA VAL A 330 -33.84 3.21 102.48
C VAL A 330 -34.53 1.87 102.77
N SER A 331 -34.52 0.93 101.83
CA SER A 331 -35.03 -0.43 102.05
C SER A 331 -34.19 -1.25 103.02
N GLN A 332 -32.88 -1.00 103.12
CA GLN A 332 -31.99 -1.63 104.10
C GLN A 332 -32.11 -1.01 105.49
N ILE A 333 -32.26 0.32 105.60
CA ILE A 333 -32.47 1.03 106.88
C ILE A 333 -33.86 0.70 107.46
N SER A 334 -34.89 0.60 106.60
CA SER A 334 -36.23 0.16 107.00
C SER A 334 -36.26 -1.29 107.51
N LYS A 335 -35.34 -2.16 107.02
CA LYS A 335 -35.16 -3.53 107.53
C LYS A 335 -34.27 -3.63 108.79
N GLN A 336 -33.43 -2.62 109.07
CA GLN A 336 -32.58 -2.59 110.27
C GLN A 336 -33.25 -1.93 111.48
N GLN A 337 -34.25 -1.07 111.29
CA GLN A 337 -34.86 -0.31 112.38
C GLN A 337 -36.06 -0.97 113.07
N SER A 338 -36.55 -2.12 112.60
CA SER A 338 -37.71 -2.81 113.21
C SER A 338 -37.37 -3.92 114.21
N ASN A 339 -36.08 -4.14 114.52
CA ASN A 339 -35.64 -5.23 115.42
C ASN A 339 -34.95 -4.78 116.71
N TYR A 340 -35.08 -3.52 117.13
CA TYR A 340 -34.56 -3.05 118.41
C TYR A 340 -35.63 -2.32 119.22
N GLN A 341 -36.21 -3.07 120.16
CA GLN A 341 -36.59 -2.66 121.52
C GLN A 341 -37.86 -1.79 121.63
N ASP A 342 -39.01 -2.21 122.17
CA ASP A 342 -39.40 -3.31 123.08
C ASP A 342 -38.40 -3.60 124.21
N GLU A 343 -38.53 -2.85 125.30
CA GLU A 343 -38.05 -3.08 126.69
C GLU A 343 -37.91 -1.67 127.33
N GLN A 344 -38.42 -1.28 128.49
CA GLN A 344 -38.92 -1.88 129.73
C GLN A 344 -39.83 -0.78 130.35
N GLY A 345 -40.86 -1.07 131.17
CA GLY A 345 -40.71 -1.62 132.52
C GLY A 345 -40.01 -0.57 133.39
N GLU A 346 -40.49 -0.09 134.52
CA GLU A 346 -41.51 -0.43 135.50
C GLU A 346 -41.91 0.93 136.13
N ASP A 347 -42.85 1.14 137.03
CA ASP A 347 -42.65 0.78 138.43
C ASP A 347 -43.88 1.28 139.21
N TRP A 348 -44.65 0.30 139.65
CA TRP A 348 -45.25 0.23 140.98
C TRP A 348 -46.24 1.29 141.49
N ARG A 349 -47.44 0.71 141.73
CA ARG A 349 -48.11 0.72 143.05
C ARG A 349 -48.96 1.95 143.35
N PHE A 350 -49.90 2.23 142.45
CA PHE A 350 -51.20 2.73 142.90
C PHE A 350 -51.93 1.65 143.70
N ARG A 351 -51.97 1.94 144.99
CA ARG A 351 -52.61 1.27 146.12
C ARG A 351 -54.06 0.90 145.81
N ARG A 352 -54.40 -0.36 146.10
CA ARG A 352 -55.72 -0.98 146.00
C ARG A 352 -56.78 -0.26 146.84
N GLY A 353 -57.48 0.67 146.19
CA GLY A 353 -58.76 1.22 146.62
C GLY A 353 -59.50 2.02 145.53
N VAL A 354 -59.23 1.94 144.21
CA VAL A 354 -59.33 0.74 143.33
C VAL A 354 -60.37 -0.22 143.88
N GLU A 355 -61.65 -0.11 143.50
CA GLU A 355 -62.14 -0.82 142.32
C GLU A 355 -63.34 -0.14 141.63
N ARG A 356 -63.92 0.93 142.18
CA ARG A 356 -65.14 1.56 141.61
C ARG A 356 -64.86 2.82 140.80
N GLU A 357 -64.08 3.76 141.33
CA GLU A 357 -63.65 4.95 140.57
C GLU A 357 -62.67 4.60 139.44
N LYS A 358 -61.98 3.44 139.54
CA LYS A 358 -61.13 2.92 138.46
C LYS A 358 -61.93 2.43 137.26
N GLN A 359 -63.13 1.87 137.43
CA GLN A 359 -63.96 1.43 136.30
C GLN A 359 -64.49 2.61 135.47
N ASP A 360 -64.85 3.71 136.12
CA ASP A 360 -65.29 4.93 135.42
C ASP A 360 -64.12 5.63 134.72
N LEU A 361 -62.93 5.68 135.34
CA LEU A 361 -61.72 6.18 134.67
C LEU A 361 -61.19 5.19 133.62
N GLU A 362 -61.37 3.88 133.74
CA GLU A 362 -61.03 2.89 132.69
C GLU A 362 -61.99 2.98 131.51
N LYS A 363 -63.28 3.23 131.72
CA LYS A 363 -64.20 3.57 130.63
C LYS A 363 -63.75 4.85 129.94
N GLN A 364 -63.47 5.92 130.68
CA GLN A 364 -62.97 7.16 130.09
C GLN A 364 -61.62 6.98 129.38
N MET A 365 -60.69 6.19 129.90
CA MET A 365 -59.42 5.88 129.22
C MET A 365 -59.59 4.94 128.02
N SER A 366 -60.55 4.02 128.06
CA SER A 366 -60.87 3.16 126.92
C SER A 366 -61.55 3.96 125.83
N ASP A 367 -62.47 4.85 126.19
CA ASP A 367 -63.09 5.82 125.29
C ASP A 367 -62.04 6.79 124.73
N LEU A 368 -61.10 7.28 125.55
CA LEU A 368 -59.98 8.11 125.09
C LEU A 368 -59.00 7.31 124.21
N ARG A 369 -58.75 6.02 124.46
CA ARG A 369 -57.94 5.15 123.57
C ARG A 369 -58.65 4.85 122.26
N VAL A 370 -59.96 4.62 122.30
CA VAL A 370 -60.79 4.44 121.09
C VAL A 370 -60.82 5.75 120.31
N GLN A 371 -60.96 6.90 120.97
CA GLN A 371 -60.86 8.21 120.35
C GLN A 371 -59.45 8.45 119.79
N LEU A 372 -58.39 8.07 120.50
CA LEU A 372 -57.00 8.16 120.04
C LEU A 372 -56.74 7.24 118.85
N ASN A 373 -57.14 5.98 118.89
CA ASN A 373 -57.01 5.04 117.76
C ASN A 373 -57.85 5.49 116.58
N PHE A 374 -59.06 5.99 116.80
CA PHE A 374 -59.89 6.56 115.75
C PHE A 374 -59.23 7.82 115.18
N SER A 375 -58.60 8.65 116.01
CA SER A 375 -57.86 9.83 115.56
C SER A 375 -56.57 9.46 114.82
N ALA A 376 -55.87 8.41 115.23
CA ALA A 376 -54.67 7.89 114.59
C ALA A 376 -55.02 7.23 113.25
N MET A 377 -56.00 6.33 113.20
CA MET A 377 -56.49 5.73 111.97
C MET A 377 -57.07 6.76 111.00
N ALA A 378 -57.76 7.79 111.49
CA ALA A 378 -58.24 8.89 110.65
C ALA A 378 -57.06 9.68 110.06
N SER A 379 -56.04 9.94 110.87
CA SER A 379 -54.82 10.63 110.46
C SER A 379 -54.04 9.82 109.42
N GLU A 380 -53.87 8.51 109.62
CA GLU A 380 -53.26 7.60 108.65
C GLU A 380 -54.04 7.53 107.32
N LEU A 381 -55.38 7.48 107.36
CA LEU A 381 -56.22 7.49 106.15
C LEU A 381 -56.12 8.80 105.35
N GLU A 382 -56.02 9.92 106.05
CA GLU A 382 -55.82 11.24 105.43
C GLU A 382 -54.39 11.42 104.89
N GLU A 383 -53.40 10.80 105.52
CA GLU A 383 -52.05 10.67 104.94
C GLU A 383 -52.05 9.84 103.63
N VAL A 384 -52.81 8.74 103.56
CA VAL A 384 -52.93 7.91 102.35
C VAL A 384 -53.68 8.62 101.22
N LYS A 385 -54.77 9.32 101.51
CA LYS A 385 -55.54 10.03 100.48
C LYS A 385 -54.75 11.18 99.86
N ARG A 386 -54.05 11.97 100.69
CA ARG A 386 -53.09 12.97 100.22
C ARG A 386 -52.02 12.34 99.32
N CYS A 387 -51.63 11.11 99.61
CA CYS A 387 -50.71 10.35 98.78
C CYS A 387 -51.30 10.05 97.39
N MET A 388 -52.56 9.60 97.31
CA MET A 388 -53.21 9.31 96.01
C MET A 388 -53.38 10.54 95.12
N GLU A 389 -53.83 11.68 95.65
CA GLU A 389 -54.03 12.89 94.85
C GLU A 389 -52.71 13.45 94.30
N ARG A 390 -51.65 13.38 95.11
CA ARG A 390 -50.28 13.67 94.64
C ARG A 390 -49.91 12.74 93.50
N LYS A 391 -50.20 11.44 93.63
CA LYS A 391 -49.93 10.45 92.57
C LYS A 391 -50.74 10.67 91.29
N ASP A 392 -51.99 11.12 91.36
CA ASP A 392 -52.80 11.36 90.15
C ASP A 392 -52.43 12.65 89.42
N LYS A 393 -52.06 13.72 90.15
CA LYS A 393 -51.46 14.92 89.53
C LYS A 393 -50.12 14.59 88.87
N GLU A 394 -49.27 13.83 89.54
CA GLU A 394 -48.04 13.29 88.96
C GLU A 394 -48.33 12.49 87.69
N LYS A 395 -49.34 11.60 87.70
CA LYS A 395 -49.75 10.84 86.49
C LYS A 395 -50.23 11.74 85.36
N ALA A 396 -51.04 12.76 85.62
CA ALA A 396 -51.52 13.67 84.57
C ALA A 396 -50.39 14.51 83.97
N HIS A 397 -49.45 14.99 84.82
CA HIS A 397 -48.23 15.64 84.35
C HIS A 397 -47.38 14.69 83.51
N LEU A 398 -47.16 13.45 83.98
CA LEU A 398 -46.46 12.42 83.21
C LEU A 398 -47.17 12.10 81.90
N ALA A 399 -48.51 12.04 81.86
CA ALA A 399 -49.26 11.81 80.63
C ALA A 399 -49.09 12.96 79.62
N SER A 400 -49.19 14.22 80.08
CA SER A 400 -48.93 15.38 79.21
C SER A 400 -47.48 15.44 78.72
N GLN A 401 -46.52 15.05 79.56
CA GLN A 401 -45.12 14.96 79.21
C GLN A 401 -44.90 13.84 78.17
N VAL A 402 -45.54 12.68 78.34
CA VAL A 402 -45.51 11.57 77.38
C VAL A 402 -46.13 11.99 76.05
N GLU A 403 -47.26 12.69 76.02
CA GLU A 403 -47.84 13.19 74.77
C GLU A 403 -46.92 14.20 74.06
N ASN A 404 -46.30 15.13 74.79
CA ASN A 404 -45.36 16.09 74.21
C ASN A 404 -44.11 15.39 73.66
N LEU A 405 -43.54 14.45 74.41
CA LEU A 405 -42.43 13.61 73.94
C LEU A 405 -42.84 12.79 72.72
N THR A 406 -44.08 12.30 72.65
CA THR A 406 -44.58 11.57 71.48
C THR A 406 -44.67 12.48 70.25
N ARG A 407 -45.18 13.72 70.39
CA ARG A 407 -45.20 14.70 69.28
C ARG A 407 -43.81 15.14 68.84
N GLU A 408 -42.87 15.30 69.78
CA GLU A 408 -41.46 15.60 69.47
C GLU A 408 -40.80 14.44 68.72
N LEU A 409 -41.07 13.19 69.13
CA LEU A 409 -40.60 11.99 68.43
C LEU A 409 -41.19 11.91 67.01
N GLU A 410 -42.50 12.09 66.83
CA GLU A 410 -43.14 12.10 65.51
C GLU A 410 -42.59 13.20 64.58
N ASN A 411 -42.31 14.39 65.12
CA ASN A 411 -41.70 15.47 64.36
C ASN A 411 -40.24 15.17 64.01
N GLY A 412 -39.49 14.57 64.93
CA GLY A 412 -38.13 14.07 64.68
C GLY A 412 -38.11 12.99 63.60
N GLU A 413 -39.05 12.06 63.62
CA GLU A 413 -39.23 11.03 62.60
C GLU A 413 -39.56 11.64 61.22
N LYS A 414 -40.45 12.64 61.15
CA LYS A 414 -40.75 13.36 59.90
C LYS A 414 -39.51 14.07 59.35
N GLN A 415 -38.70 14.70 60.20
CA GLN A 415 -37.45 15.34 59.79
C GLN A 415 -36.41 14.30 59.32
N GLN A 416 -36.32 13.16 60.00
CA GLN A 416 -35.46 12.05 59.57
C GLN A 416 -35.89 11.49 58.20
N LEU A 417 -37.19 11.33 57.95
CA LEU A 417 -37.70 10.91 56.65
C LEU A 417 -37.36 11.91 55.53
N GLN A 418 -37.48 13.22 55.78
CA GLN A 418 -37.05 14.24 54.81
C GLN A 418 -35.55 14.22 54.54
N MET A 419 -34.72 14.00 55.57
CA MET A 419 -33.28 13.83 55.39
C MET A 419 -32.96 12.57 54.58
N LEU A 420 -33.67 11.46 54.83
CA LEU A 420 -33.53 10.23 54.05
C LEU A 420 -33.93 10.43 52.60
N ASP A 421 -34.99 11.18 52.32
CA ASP A 421 -35.41 11.48 50.94
C ASP A 421 -34.41 12.39 50.23
N ARG A 422 -33.84 13.40 50.91
CA ARG A 422 -32.72 14.19 50.36
C ARG A 422 -31.48 13.33 50.09
N LEU A 423 -31.14 12.39 50.97
CA LEU A 423 -30.03 11.46 50.75
C LEU A 423 -30.30 10.54 49.55
N LYS A 424 -31.53 10.07 49.36
CA LYS A 424 -31.93 9.31 48.16
C LYS A 424 -31.83 10.15 46.89
N GLU A 425 -32.24 11.42 46.92
CA GLU A 425 -32.10 12.33 45.78
C GLU A 425 -30.62 12.53 45.40
N ILE A 426 -29.76 12.79 46.40
CA ILE A 426 -28.32 12.91 46.19
C ILE A 426 -27.73 11.61 45.64
N GLN A 427 -28.13 10.45 46.18
CA GLN A 427 -27.72 9.13 45.67
C GLN A 427 -28.13 8.94 44.21
N ASN A 428 -29.37 9.27 43.85
CA ASN A 428 -29.85 9.19 42.47
C ASN A 428 -29.05 10.14 41.55
N HIS A 429 -28.74 11.36 42.01
CA HIS A 429 -27.89 12.27 41.25
C HIS A 429 -26.48 11.72 41.04
N PHE A 430 -25.87 11.14 42.08
CA PHE A 430 -24.58 10.45 41.93
C PHE A 430 -24.65 9.29 40.94
N ASP A 431 -25.69 8.47 40.99
CA ASP A 431 -25.89 7.35 40.07
C ASP A 431 -26.07 7.85 38.62
N THR A 432 -26.79 8.96 38.40
CA THR A 432 -26.91 9.59 37.08
C THR A 432 -25.58 10.16 36.58
N CYS A 433 -24.84 10.88 37.42
CA CYS A 433 -23.52 11.41 37.07
C CYS A 433 -22.50 10.28 36.80
N GLU A 434 -22.58 9.18 37.55
CA GLU A 434 -21.78 7.98 37.28
C GLU A 434 -22.11 7.36 35.92
N ALA A 435 -23.40 7.28 35.57
CA ALA A 435 -23.84 6.77 34.28
C ALA A 435 -23.41 7.69 33.12
N GLU A 436 -23.51 9.01 33.29
CA GLU A 436 -23.03 10.00 32.33
C GLU A 436 -21.51 9.93 32.17
N ARG A 437 -20.76 9.81 33.26
CA ARG A 437 -19.30 9.61 33.22
C ARG A 437 -18.94 8.32 32.48
N LYS A 438 -19.61 7.20 32.78
CA LYS A 438 -19.42 5.93 32.05
C LYS A 438 -19.75 6.07 30.56
N HIS A 439 -20.79 6.83 30.20
CA HIS A 439 -21.10 7.14 28.80
C HIS A 439 -20.03 7.99 28.13
N ALA A 440 -19.50 9.01 28.82
CA ALA A 440 -18.40 9.83 28.30
C ALA A 440 -17.11 9.01 28.13
N ASP A 441 -16.78 8.14 29.09
CA ASP A 441 -15.62 7.24 29.00
C ASP A 441 -15.74 6.26 27.83
N LEU A 442 -16.95 5.73 27.56
CA LEU A 442 -17.23 4.91 26.38
C LEU A 442 -17.06 5.71 25.08
N GLN A 443 -17.57 6.94 25.01
CA GLN A 443 -17.39 7.81 23.83
C GLN A 443 -15.92 8.17 23.60
N ILE A 444 -15.16 8.46 24.66
CA ILE A 444 -13.72 8.72 24.58
C ILE A 444 -12.99 7.46 24.08
N SER A 445 -13.35 6.29 24.59
CA SER A 445 -12.79 5.01 24.14
C SER A 445 -13.10 4.71 22.66
N GLU A 446 -14.33 5.00 22.21
CA GLU A 446 -14.71 4.88 20.81
C GLU A 446 -13.93 5.84 19.90
N LEU A 447 -13.80 7.13 20.29
CA LEU A 447 -13.01 8.12 19.57
C LEU A 447 -11.52 7.76 19.52
N THR A 448 -10.99 7.22 20.61
CA THR A 448 -9.59 6.76 20.68
C THR A 448 -9.37 5.57 19.76
N ARG A 449 -10.29 4.58 19.77
CA ARG A 449 -10.27 3.45 18.83
C ARG A 449 -10.39 3.93 17.38
N HIS A 450 -11.25 4.90 17.10
CA HIS A 450 -11.36 5.49 15.75
C HIS A 450 -10.08 6.21 15.32
N ALA A 451 -9.42 6.93 16.22
CA ALA A 451 -8.13 7.56 15.95
C ALA A 451 -7.04 6.51 15.68
N GLU A 452 -6.96 5.45 16.49
CA GLU A 452 -6.03 4.32 16.29
C GLU A 452 -6.29 3.56 14.98
N ASP A 453 -7.56 3.34 14.61
CA ASP A 453 -7.91 2.69 13.36
C ASP A 453 -7.56 3.59 12.16
N ALA A 454 -7.68 4.91 12.30
CA ALA A 454 -7.26 5.89 11.29
C ALA A 454 -5.73 5.97 11.15
N THR A 455 -4.97 5.94 12.26
CA THR A 455 -3.50 5.91 12.21
C THR A 455 -3.01 4.60 11.58
N LYS A 456 -3.58 3.45 11.96
CA LYS A 456 -3.27 2.16 11.32
C LYS A 456 -3.58 2.17 9.81
N GLN A 457 -4.64 2.85 9.36
CA GLN A 457 -4.92 3.00 7.93
C GLN A 457 -3.90 3.92 7.24
N ALA A 458 -3.51 5.03 7.86
CA ALA A 458 -2.48 5.92 7.33
C ALA A 458 -1.11 5.20 7.20
N GLU A 459 -0.73 4.40 8.19
CA GLU A 459 0.49 3.57 8.16
C GLU A 459 0.47 2.53 7.04
N ARG A 460 -0.70 1.92 6.77
CA ARG A 460 -0.88 1.03 5.62
C ARG A 460 -0.69 1.76 4.29
N TYR A 461 -1.31 2.93 4.12
CA TYR A 461 -1.13 3.73 2.90
C TYR A 461 0.33 4.19 2.71
N LEU A 462 1.05 4.53 3.79
CA LEU A 462 2.48 4.85 3.73
C LEU A 462 3.32 3.64 3.33
N SER A 463 3.02 2.46 3.88
CA SER A 463 3.71 1.21 3.52
C SER A 463 3.44 0.81 2.06
N GLU A 464 2.21 0.96 1.59
CA GLU A 464 1.83 0.73 0.18
C GLU A 464 2.51 1.73 -0.76
N LEU A 465 2.63 3.01 -0.35
CA LEU A 465 3.38 4.02 -1.10
C LEU A 465 4.87 3.66 -1.20
N GLN A 466 5.51 3.28 -0.09
CA GLN A 466 6.90 2.85 -0.07
C GLN A 466 7.14 1.60 -0.94
N GLN A 467 6.23 0.62 -0.90
CA GLN A 467 6.29 -0.55 -1.78
C GLN A 467 6.12 -0.16 -3.26
N SER A 468 5.19 0.75 -3.57
CA SER A 468 5.00 1.26 -4.93
C SER A 468 6.21 2.06 -5.42
N GLU A 469 6.87 2.83 -4.54
CA GLU A 469 8.10 3.56 -4.85
C GLU A 469 9.26 2.60 -5.12
N ALA A 470 9.44 1.56 -4.30
CA ALA A 470 10.45 0.52 -4.54
C ALA A 470 10.21 -0.22 -5.87
N LEU A 471 8.97 -0.62 -6.16
CA LEU A 471 8.62 -1.25 -7.45
C LEU A 471 8.86 -0.31 -8.64
N LYS A 472 8.62 1.00 -8.47
CA LYS A 472 8.91 2.01 -9.49
C LYS A 472 10.42 2.16 -9.71
N GLU A 473 11.23 2.22 -8.66
CA GLU A 473 12.70 2.27 -8.77
C GLU A 473 13.25 1.01 -9.44
N GLU A 474 12.73 -0.17 -9.13
CA GLU A 474 13.11 -1.39 -9.83
C GLU A 474 12.71 -1.37 -11.31
N ALA A 475 11.53 -0.83 -11.64
CA ALA A 475 11.10 -0.66 -13.03
C ALA A 475 11.98 0.36 -13.77
N GLU A 476 12.43 1.42 -13.10
CA GLU A 476 13.38 2.39 -13.64
C GLU A 476 14.75 1.75 -13.89
N LYS A 477 15.29 0.97 -12.95
CA LYS A 477 16.52 0.18 -13.13
C LYS A 477 16.40 -0.82 -14.28
N ARG A 478 15.31 -1.60 -14.36
CA ARG A 478 15.05 -2.52 -15.49
C ARG A 478 14.99 -1.79 -16.83
N ARG A 479 14.40 -0.59 -16.87
CA ARG A 479 14.37 0.25 -18.07
C ARG A 479 15.76 0.75 -18.45
N GLU A 480 16.60 1.12 -17.48
CA GLU A 480 17.99 1.50 -17.71
C GLU A 480 18.84 0.32 -18.21
N ASP A 481 18.69 -0.87 -17.62
CA ASP A 481 19.34 -2.09 -18.11
C ASP A 481 18.93 -2.44 -19.54
N LEU A 482 17.63 -2.31 -19.87
CA LEU A 482 17.15 -2.49 -21.23
C LEU A 482 17.69 -1.42 -22.18
N LYS A 483 17.83 -0.17 -21.74
CA LYS A 483 18.48 0.90 -22.52
C LYS A 483 19.96 0.60 -22.74
N LEU A 484 20.69 0.13 -21.74
CA LEU A 484 22.10 -0.27 -21.87
C LEU A 484 22.25 -1.47 -22.81
N LYS A 485 21.42 -2.49 -22.67
CA LYS A 485 21.37 -3.65 -23.59
C LYS A 485 21.02 -3.24 -25.02
N ALA A 486 20.08 -2.31 -25.19
CA ALA A 486 19.72 -1.76 -26.50
C ALA A 486 20.87 -0.92 -27.09
N GLN A 487 21.54 -0.09 -26.28
CA GLN A 487 22.73 0.66 -26.70
C GLN A 487 23.89 -0.26 -27.09
N GLU A 488 24.15 -1.33 -26.33
CA GLU A 488 25.17 -2.31 -26.68
C GLU A 488 24.78 -3.11 -27.93
N SER A 489 23.49 -3.45 -28.10
CA SER A 489 22.98 -4.07 -29.33
C SER A 489 23.18 -3.14 -30.53
N ILE A 490 22.89 -1.84 -30.39
CA ILE A 490 23.15 -0.84 -31.43
C ILE A 490 24.65 -0.74 -31.71
N ARG A 491 25.51 -0.77 -30.68
CA ARG A 491 26.97 -0.75 -30.85
C ARG A 491 27.45 -1.98 -31.62
N GLN A 492 26.94 -3.17 -31.28
CA GLN A 492 27.22 -4.41 -32.00
C GLN A 492 26.71 -4.37 -33.45
N TRP A 493 25.51 -3.84 -33.69
CA TRP A 493 24.96 -3.65 -35.04
C TRP A 493 25.78 -2.64 -35.85
N LYS A 494 26.20 -1.52 -35.27
CA LYS A 494 27.12 -0.56 -35.91
C LYS A 494 28.46 -1.21 -36.24
N LEU A 495 28.98 -2.05 -35.35
CA LEU A 495 30.26 -2.74 -35.55
C LEU A 495 30.15 -3.84 -36.63
N LYS A 496 29.01 -4.55 -36.69
CA LYS A 496 28.66 -5.49 -37.77
C LYS A 496 28.48 -4.75 -39.10
N HIS A 497 27.76 -3.63 -39.11
CA HIS A 497 27.58 -2.80 -40.31
C HIS A 497 28.92 -2.30 -40.84
N LYS A 498 29.79 -1.76 -39.97
CA LYS A 498 31.15 -1.34 -40.34
C LYS A 498 32.04 -2.51 -40.80
N LYS A 499 31.77 -3.75 -40.39
CA LYS A 499 32.46 -4.94 -40.93
C LYS A 499 31.93 -5.31 -42.32
N LEU A 500 30.62 -5.23 -42.52
CA LEU A 500 29.98 -5.44 -43.82
C LEU A 500 30.35 -4.36 -44.84
N GLU A 501 30.41 -3.09 -44.44
CA GLU A 501 30.91 -1.99 -45.27
C GLU A 501 32.36 -2.23 -45.70
N ARG A 502 33.25 -2.61 -44.78
CA ARG A 502 34.63 -2.97 -45.14
C ARG A 502 34.71 -4.20 -46.04
N ALA A 503 33.81 -5.16 -45.90
CA ALA A 503 33.75 -6.32 -46.78
C ALA A 503 33.23 -5.93 -48.18
N LEU A 504 32.27 -5.01 -48.25
CA LEU A 504 31.71 -4.49 -49.49
C LEU A 504 32.72 -3.59 -50.22
N GLU A 505 33.47 -2.77 -49.50
CA GLU A 505 34.60 -1.99 -50.04
C GLU A 505 35.67 -2.93 -50.61
N LYS A 506 36.08 -3.96 -49.86
CA LYS A 506 37.01 -4.98 -50.37
C LYS A 506 36.48 -5.70 -51.61
N GLN A 507 35.18 -6.01 -51.65
CA GLN A 507 34.57 -6.59 -52.85
C GLN A 507 34.60 -5.58 -54.01
N SER A 508 34.32 -4.30 -53.77
CA SER A 508 34.46 -3.23 -54.78
C SER A 508 35.89 -3.13 -55.29
N GLU A 509 36.89 -3.09 -54.41
CA GLU A 509 38.31 -3.10 -54.78
C GLU A 509 38.65 -4.33 -55.63
N THR A 510 38.18 -5.54 -55.27
CA THR A 510 38.38 -6.73 -56.10
C THR A 510 37.65 -6.66 -57.45
N VAL A 511 36.47 -6.04 -57.50
CA VAL A 511 35.73 -5.81 -58.76
C VAL A 511 36.47 -4.78 -59.61
N ASP A 512 37.03 -3.72 -59.03
CA ASP A 512 37.83 -2.72 -59.72
C ASP A 512 39.14 -3.31 -60.23
N GLU A 513 39.80 -4.18 -59.46
CA GLU A 513 40.95 -4.96 -59.91
C GLU A 513 40.58 -5.90 -61.06
N LEU A 514 39.46 -6.61 -60.97
CA LEU A 514 38.96 -7.48 -62.05
C LEU A 514 38.55 -6.66 -63.28
N THR A 515 37.98 -5.49 -63.10
CA THR A 515 37.60 -4.56 -64.18
C THR A 515 38.85 -3.97 -64.83
N GLY A 516 39.87 -3.63 -64.04
CA GLY A 516 41.19 -3.22 -64.50
C GLY A 516 41.89 -4.32 -65.29
N LYS A 517 41.89 -5.56 -64.79
CA LYS A 517 42.38 -6.74 -65.51
C LYS A 517 41.58 -6.99 -66.79
N ASN A 518 40.26 -6.87 -66.76
CA ASN A 518 39.42 -7.03 -67.94
C ASN A 518 39.70 -5.93 -68.98
N ASN A 519 39.87 -4.69 -68.56
CA ASN A 519 40.28 -3.59 -69.43
C ASN A 519 41.68 -3.80 -70.00
N GLN A 520 42.61 -4.36 -69.21
CA GLN A 520 43.94 -4.73 -69.67
C GLN A 520 43.87 -5.88 -70.70
N ILE A 521 43.06 -6.91 -70.45
CA ILE A 521 42.81 -7.99 -71.42
C ILE A 521 42.13 -7.45 -72.68
N LEU A 522 41.22 -6.47 -72.58
CA LEU A 522 40.61 -5.81 -73.73
C LEU A 522 41.65 -5.01 -74.54
N LYS A 523 42.55 -4.28 -73.86
CA LYS A 523 43.68 -3.60 -74.52
C LYS A 523 44.60 -4.60 -75.18
N GLU A 524 45.01 -5.67 -74.49
CA GLU A 524 45.82 -6.75 -75.05
C GLU A 524 45.10 -7.44 -76.21
N LYS A 525 43.79 -7.63 -76.14
CA LYS A 525 42.98 -8.15 -77.25
C LYS A 525 42.97 -7.19 -78.43
N ASP A 526 42.87 -5.89 -78.20
CA ASP A 526 42.91 -4.88 -79.26
C ASP A 526 44.33 -4.69 -79.83
N GLU A 527 45.37 -4.85 -79.00
CA GLU A 527 46.78 -4.97 -79.39
C GLU A 527 47.01 -6.25 -80.21
N LEU A 528 46.47 -7.39 -79.79
CA LEU A 528 46.55 -8.64 -80.54
C LEU A 528 45.74 -8.57 -81.82
N LYS A 529 44.58 -7.89 -81.83
CA LYS A 529 43.83 -7.60 -83.06
C LYS A 529 44.62 -6.68 -83.98
N THR A 530 45.24 -5.62 -83.47
CA THR A 530 46.05 -4.71 -84.30
C THR A 530 47.31 -5.40 -84.79
N GLN A 531 47.93 -6.27 -83.99
CA GLN A 531 48.98 -7.18 -84.42
C GLN A 531 48.48 -8.19 -85.44
N LEU A 532 47.27 -8.74 -85.31
CA LEU A 532 46.64 -9.62 -86.30
C LEU A 532 46.33 -8.87 -87.60
N TYR A 533 45.80 -7.65 -87.53
CA TYR A 533 45.60 -6.80 -88.70
C TYR A 533 46.92 -6.43 -89.35
N ALA A 534 47.96 -6.12 -88.56
CA ALA A 534 49.30 -5.89 -89.07
C ALA A 534 49.91 -7.16 -89.67
N ALA A 535 49.67 -8.33 -89.08
CA ALA A 535 50.12 -9.62 -89.60
C ALA A 535 49.34 -10.03 -90.85
N LEU A 536 48.04 -9.77 -90.93
CA LEU A 536 47.22 -9.95 -92.13
C LEU A 536 47.67 -8.98 -93.21
N GLN A 537 47.95 -7.73 -92.87
CA GLN A 537 48.53 -6.75 -93.78
C GLN A 537 49.93 -7.17 -94.21
N GLN A 538 50.74 -7.75 -93.33
CA GLN A 538 52.05 -8.33 -93.66
C GLN A 538 51.89 -9.57 -94.54
N ILE A 539 50.90 -10.44 -94.32
CA ILE A 539 50.63 -11.60 -95.18
C ILE A 539 50.10 -11.13 -96.54
N GLU A 540 49.24 -10.12 -96.59
CA GLU A 540 48.78 -9.51 -97.85
C GLU A 540 49.92 -8.79 -98.55
N ASN A 541 50.79 -8.09 -97.81
CA ASN A 541 51.99 -7.48 -98.34
C ASN A 541 52.96 -8.56 -98.81
N LEU A 542 53.13 -9.68 -98.11
CA LEU A 542 53.95 -10.81 -98.54
C LEU A 542 53.31 -11.54 -99.72
N ARG A 543 51.98 -11.59 -99.83
CA ARG A 543 51.28 -12.12 -101.02
C ARG A 543 51.44 -11.17 -102.20
N LYS A 544 51.35 -9.85 -101.97
CA LYS A 544 51.64 -8.82 -102.98
C LYS A 544 53.11 -8.85 -103.36
N GLU A 545 54.02 -8.93 -102.41
CA GLU A 545 55.46 -9.05 -102.60
C GLU A 545 55.82 -10.37 -103.25
N LEU A 546 55.14 -11.49 -102.96
CA LEU A 546 55.34 -12.76 -103.65
C LEU A 546 54.86 -12.66 -105.09
N ASN A 547 53.68 -12.08 -105.35
CA ASN A 547 53.21 -11.80 -106.71
C ASN A 547 54.13 -10.80 -107.44
N ASP A 548 54.60 -9.79 -106.72
CA ASP A 548 55.55 -8.79 -107.19
C ASP A 548 56.91 -9.42 -107.40
N VAL A 549 57.33 -10.42 -106.62
CA VAL A 549 58.58 -11.16 -106.79
C VAL A 549 58.44 -12.17 -107.91
N LEU A 550 57.27 -12.76 -108.14
CA LEU A 550 57.02 -13.59 -109.31
C LEU A 550 57.04 -12.75 -110.59
N THR A 551 56.42 -11.56 -110.59
CA THR A 551 56.46 -10.63 -111.73
C THR A 551 57.81 -9.93 -111.85
N LYS A 552 58.43 -9.51 -110.74
CA LYS A 552 59.81 -8.99 -110.70
C LYS A 552 60.80 -10.07 -111.03
N ARG A 553 60.57 -11.36 -110.80
CA ARG A 553 61.49 -12.43 -111.24
C ARG A 553 61.39 -12.64 -112.73
N ALA A 554 60.18 -12.61 -113.29
CA ALA A 554 60.01 -12.56 -114.74
C ALA A 554 60.70 -11.31 -115.34
N LEU A 555 60.50 -10.13 -114.75
CA LEU A 555 61.18 -8.89 -115.15
C LEU A 555 62.68 -8.87 -114.77
N GLN A 556 63.13 -9.59 -113.74
CA GLN A 556 64.52 -9.67 -113.31
C GLN A 556 65.28 -10.68 -114.15
N GLU A 557 64.65 -11.70 -114.69
CA GLU A 557 65.25 -12.53 -115.74
C GLU A 557 65.49 -11.67 -117.00
N GLU A 558 64.54 -10.79 -117.36
CA GLU A 558 64.72 -9.80 -118.44
C GLU A 558 65.73 -8.69 -118.10
N GLU A 559 65.71 -8.18 -116.86
CA GLU A 559 66.66 -7.17 -116.38
C GLU A 559 68.03 -7.78 -116.08
N LEU A 560 68.17 -9.06 -115.76
CA LEU A 560 69.46 -9.72 -115.55
C LEU A 560 70.22 -9.75 -116.87
N HIS A 561 69.55 -10.04 -117.98
CA HIS A 561 70.13 -9.84 -119.32
C HIS A 561 70.54 -8.38 -119.55
N SER A 562 69.72 -7.42 -119.11
CA SER A 562 70.07 -5.98 -119.20
C SER A 562 71.16 -5.55 -118.18
N LYS A 563 71.29 -6.25 -117.05
CA LYS A 563 72.21 -5.95 -115.94
C LYS A 563 73.54 -6.64 -116.14
N GLU A 564 73.61 -7.75 -116.87
CA GLU A 564 74.87 -8.30 -117.39
C GLU A 564 75.54 -7.30 -118.34
N GLU A 565 74.73 -6.55 -119.10
CA GLU A 565 75.19 -5.45 -119.93
C GLU A 565 75.61 -4.23 -119.08
N LYS A 566 74.78 -3.82 -118.10
CA LYS A 566 75.16 -2.77 -117.13
C LYS A 566 76.32 -3.18 -116.22
N LEU A 567 76.58 -4.47 -115.98
CA LEU A 567 77.69 -4.96 -115.16
C LEU A 567 79.04 -4.63 -115.79
N ARG A 568 79.09 -4.55 -117.13
CA ARG A 568 80.26 -4.00 -117.84
C ARG A 568 80.45 -2.52 -117.55
N ASP A 569 79.37 -1.74 -117.50
CA ASP A 569 79.41 -0.30 -117.19
C ASP A 569 79.64 -0.04 -115.69
N ILE A 570 79.11 -0.89 -114.82
CA ILE A 570 79.28 -0.84 -113.38
C ILE A 570 80.73 -1.12 -113.00
N LYS A 571 81.46 -1.96 -113.74
CA LYS A 571 82.90 -2.15 -113.50
C LYS A 571 83.72 -0.86 -113.71
N SER A 572 83.33 -0.01 -114.67
CA SER A 572 84.01 1.29 -114.85
C SER A 572 83.61 2.27 -113.75
N HIS A 573 82.35 2.29 -113.34
CA HIS A 573 81.86 3.10 -112.21
C HIS A 573 82.40 2.60 -110.85
N GLN A 574 82.71 1.32 -110.73
CA GLN A 574 83.30 0.71 -109.54
C GLN A 574 84.69 1.29 -109.25
N ALA A 575 85.47 1.62 -110.29
CA ALA A 575 86.76 2.28 -110.13
C ALA A 575 86.63 3.72 -109.58
N ASP A 576 85.58 4.45 -109.98
CA ASP A 576 85.28 5.78 -109.45
C ASP A 576 84.72 5.70 -108.02
N LEU A 577 83.85 4.72 -107.77
CA LEU A 577 83.32 4.42 -106.44
C LEU A 577 84.41 3.97 -105.47
N GLU A 578 85.47 3.29 -105.90
CA GLU A 578 86.61 2.97 -105.03
C GLU A 578 87.35 4.23 -104.53
N LEU A 579 87.45 5.27 -105.37
CA LEU A 579 87.98 6.58 -104.99
C LEU A 579 87.05 7.29 -103.98
N GLU A 580 85.73 7.22 -104.19
CA GLU A 580 84.73 7.72 -103.23
C GLU A 580 84.69 6.92 -101.93
N VAL A 581 84.85 5.60 -101.99
CA VAL A 581 84.93 4.71 -100.83
C VAL A 581 86.14 5.10 -99.99
N LYS A 582 87.28 5.42 -100.60
CA LYS A 582 88.46 5.90 -99.87
C LYS A 582 88.19 7.22 -99.14
N ASN A 583 87.52 8.17 -99.79
CA ASN A 583 87.09 9.42 -99.14
C ASN A 583 86.04 9.15 -98.04
N SER A 584 85.13 8.19 -98.27
CA SER A 584 84.13 7.78 -97.30
C SER A 584 84.76 7.11 -96.08
N LEU A 585 85.84 6.35 -96.24
CA LEU A 585 86.61 5.76 -95.14
C LEU A 585 87.24 6.84 -94.26
N ASP A 586 87.79 7.90 -94.85
CA ASP A 586 88.30 9.04 -94.08
C ASP A 586 87.17 9.77 -93.31
N THR A 587 85.96 9.86 -93.88
CA THR A 587 84.79 10.37 -93.16
C THR A 587 84.26 9.40 -92.09
N ILE A 588 84.32 8.09 -92.32
CA ILE A 588 83.95 7.05 -91.36
C ILE A 588 84.90 7.09 -90.17
N HIS A 589 86.22 7.19 -90.38
CA HIS A 589 87.17 7.36 -89.27
C HIS A 589 86.89 8.62 -88.45
N ARG A 590 86.43 9.70 -89.11
CA ARG A 590 85.98 10.91 -88.41
C ARG A 590 84.71 10.65 -87.60
N LEU A 591 83.70 9.99 -88.17
CA LEU A 591 82.46 9.60 -87.49
C LEU A 591 82.69 8.58 -86.38
N GLU A 592 83.65 7.66 -86.52
CA GLU A 592 84.06 6.73 -85.48
C GLU A 592 84.71 7.48 -84.31
N SER A 593 85.51 8.52 -84.58
CA SER A 593 86.04 9.38 -83.53
C SER A 593 84.92 10.14 -82.79
N GLU A 594 83.86 10.54 -83.50
CA GLU A 594 82.65 11.16 -82.94
C GLU A 594 81.77 10.13 -82.19
N LEU A 595 81.65 8.90 -82.69
CA LEU A 595 80.98 7.78 -82.03
C LEU A 595 81.71 7.41 -80.75
N LYS A 596 83.05 7.43 -80.74
CA LYS A 596 83.87 7.18 -79.56
C LYS A 596 83.72 8.30 -78.53
N LYS A 597 83.50 9.55 -78.96
CA LYS A 597 83.12 10.68 -78.08
C LYS A 597 81.69 10.53 -77.55
N GLN A 598 80.72 10.17 -78.40
CA GLN A 598 79.32 9.88 -78.04
C GLN A 598 79.24 8.71 -77.05
N SER A 599 80.03 7.64 -77.26
CA SER A 599 80.14 6.49 -76.36
C SER A 599 80.69 6.90 -74.99
N LYS A 600 81.69 7.79 -74.95
CA LYS A 600 82.17 8.38 -73.68
C LYS A 600 81.07 9.19 -72.99
N ILE A 601 80.39 10.07 -73.70
CA ILE A 601 79.26 10.85 -73.14
C ILE A 601 78.14 9.92 -72.65
N GLN A 602 77.79 8.88 -73.42
CA GLN A 602 76.77 7.91 -73.05
C GLN A 602 77.19 7.09 -71.81
N SER A 603 78.47 6.71 -71.69
CA SER A 603 78.98 6.05 -70.48
C SER A 603 78.93 6.97 -69.26
N GLN A 604 79.22 8.25 -69.44
CA GLN A 604 79.12 9.26 -68.39
C GLN A 604 77.67 9.51 -67.99
N MET A 605 76.76 9.61 -68.96
CA MET A 605 75.32 9.75 -68.72
C MET A 605 74.70 8.51 -68.06
N LYS A 606 75.26 7.30 -68.31
CA LYS A 606 74.87 6.07 -67.59
C LYS A 606 75.34 6.10 -66.14
N VAL A 607 76.54 6.63 -65.87
CA VAL A 607 77.03 6.82 -64.50
C VAL A 607 76.20 7.88 -63.76
N GLU A 608 75.87 9.01 -64.41
CA GLU A 608 74.99 10.02 -63.84
C GLU A 608 73.56 9.50 -63.63
N LYS A 609 73.04 8.69 -64.57
CA LYS A 609 71.74 8.02 -64.39
C LYS A 609 71.77 7.10 -63.18
N ALA A 610 72.84 6.31 -63.00
CA ALA A 610 73.00 5.46 -61.82
C ALA A 610 73.07 6.30 -60.53
N HIS A 611 73.77 7.43 -60.55
CA HIS A 611 73.81 8.38 -59.43
C HIS A 611 72.44 8.99 -59.10
N LEU A 612 71.66 9.36 -60.12
CA LEU A 612 70.29 9.87 -59.92
C LEU A 612 69.33 8.77 -59.44
N GLU A 613 69.49 7.54 -59.92
CA GLU A 613 68.74 6.38 -59.41
C GLU A 613 69.09 6.09 -57.95
N GLU A 614 70.36 6.25 -57.56
CA GLU A 614 70.85 6.14 -56.19
C GLU A 614 70.30 7.28 -55.31
N GLU A 615 70.32 8.53 -55.77
CA GLU A 615 69.67 9.66 -55.09
C GLU A 615 68.15 9.47 -54.94
N ILE A 616 67.46 8.94 -55.96
CA ILE A 616 66.03 8.61 -55.86
C ILE A 616 65.81 7.49 -54.83
N ALA A 617 66.72 6.50 -54.77
CA ALA A 617 66.65 5.45 -53.76
C ALA A 617 66.90 6.00 -52.35
N GLU A 618 67.87 6.91 -52.18
CA GLU A 618 68.15 7.62 -50.93
C GLU A 618 66.97 8.53 -50.51
N LEU A 619 66.36 9.26 -51.44
CA LEU A 619 65.17 10.07 -51.19
C LEU A 619 63.95 9.21 -50.85
N LYS A 620 63.79 8.04 -51.47
CA LYS A 620 62.74 7.08 -51.08
C LYS A 620 63.00 6.50 -49.70
N LYS A 621 64.26 6.23 -49.35
CA LYS A 621 64.66 5.76 -48.02
C LYS A 621 64.44 6.84 -46.96
N SER A 622 64.79 8.10 -47.22
CA SER A 622 64.51 9.22 -46.32
C SER A 622 63.01 9.48 -46.20
N GLN A 623 62.24 9.41 -47.29
CA GLN A 623 60.79 9.51 -47.24
C GLN A 623 60.16 8.38 -46.42
N ALA A 624 60.68 7.15 -46.52
CA ALA A 624 60.24 6.04 -45.69
C ALA A 624 60.59 6.26 -44.21
N GLN A 625 61.78 6.79 -43.92
CA GLN A 625 62.19 7.16 -42.55
C GLN A 625 61.33 8.30 -41.98
N ASP A 626 61.00 9.32 -42.77
CA ASP A 626 60.14 10.42 -42.35
C ASP A 626 58.70 9.95 -42.16
N LYS A 627 58.20 9.04 -43.00
CA LYS A 627 56.91 8.35 -42.76
C LYS A 627 56.94 7.55 -41.45
N ALA A 628 58.04 6.87 -41.15
CA ALA A 628 58.19 6.14 -39.89
C ALA A 628 58.22 7.11 -38.68
N LYS A 629 58.99 8.20 -38.75
CA LYS A 629 58.99 9.25 -37.72
C LYS A 629 57.62 9.92 -37.56
N LEU A 630 56.87 10.13 -38.63
CA LEU A 630 55.51 10.66 -38.57
C LEU A 630 54.54 9.69 -37.89
N LEU A 631 54.69 8.37 -38.13
CA LEU A 631 53.90 7.36 -37.43
C LEU A 631 54.27 7.28 -35.94
N GLU A 632 55.56 7.36 -35.60
CA GLU A 632 56.04 7.45 -34.21
C GLU A 632 55.56 8.74 -33.52
N MET A 633 55.55 9.86 -34.24
CA MET A 633 54.99 11.12 -33.74
C MET A 633 53.47 11.04 -33.58
N GLN A 634 52.77 10.32 -34.47
CA GLN A 634 51.35 10.06 -34.35
C GLN A 634 51.03 9.13 -33.17
N GLU A 635 51.90 8.16 -32.87
CA GLU A 635 51.80 7.27 -31.72
C GLU A 635 52.06 8.04 -30.43
N SER A 636 53.12 8.84 -30.33
CA SER A 636 53.36 9.71 -29.19
C SER A 636 52.28 10.78 -28.98
N ILE A 637 51.62 11.28 -30.04
CA ILE A 637 50.43 12.14 -29.91
C ILE A 637 49.25 11.36 -29.31
N LYS A 638 49.05 10.10 -29.70
CA LYS A 638 48.03 9.23 -29.09
C LYS A 638 48.36 8.95 -27.63
N ASP A 639 49.62 8.69 -27.29
CA ASP A 639 50.07 8.46 -25.92
C ASP A 639 49.94 9.73 -25.07
N LEU A 640 50.34 10.90 -25.56
CA LEU A 640 50.12 12.17 -24.88
C LEU A 640 48.63 12.49 -24.73
N SER A 641 47.80 12.12 -25.72
CA SER A 641 46.34 12.26 -25.63
C SER A 641 45.73 11.29 -24.61
N ALA A 642 46.28 10.08 -24.48
CA ALA A 642 45.91 9.10 -23.47
C ALA A 642 46.32 9.57 -22.07
N ILE A 643 47.56 10.03 -21.89
CA ILE A 643 48.04 10.63 -20.62
C ILE A 643 47.21 11.87 -20.28
N ARG A 644 46.84 12.71 -21.25
CA ARG A 644 45.95 13.85 -21.01
C ARG A 644 44.54 13.41 -20.61
N ALA A 645 44.00 12.37 -21.24
CA ALA A 645 42.71 11.79 -20.87
C ALA A 645 42.75 11.18 -19.47
N ASP A 646 43.83 10.48 -19.12
CA ASP A 646 44.04 9.89 -17.80
C ASP A 646 44.24 10.97 -16.73
N LEU A 647 44.99 12.04 -17.01
CA LEU A 647 45.11 13.19 -16.10
C LEU A 647 43.77 13.94 -15.94
N ALA A 648 43.00 14.09 -17.02
CA ALA A 648 41.67 14.69 -16.94
C ALA A 648 40.68 13.79 -16.16
N ASN A 649 40.78 12.47 -16.31
CA ASN A 649 40.01 11.50 -15.54
C ASN A 649 40.42 11.52 -14.07
N LYS A 650 41.73 11.49 -13.76
CA LYS A 650 42.24 11.62 -12.39
C LYS A 650 41.83 12.93 -11.74
N LEU A 651 41.84 14.05 -12.47
CA LEU A 651 41.41 15.36 -11.95
C LEU A 651 39.88 15.40 -11.76
N ALA A 652 39.11 14.75 -12.64
CA ALA A 652 37.67 14.58 -12.46
C ALA A 652 37.33 13.60 -11.33
N GLU A 653 38.11 12.55 -11.11
CA GLU A 653 38.02 11.63 -9.98
C GLU A 653 38.40 12.32 -8.68
N GLU A 654 39.45 13.15 -8.64
CA GLU A 654 39.79 14.00 -7.50
C GLU A 654 38.72 15.04 -7.19
N GLU A 655 38.13 15.69 -8.21
CA GLU A 655 36.98 16.59 -7.99
C GLU A 655 35.74 15.84 -7.50
N ARG A 656 35.50 14.62 -7.99
CA ARG A 656 34.41 13.75 -7.49
C ARG A 656 34.71 13.26 -6.07
N ALA A 657 35.95 12.87 -5.76
CA ALA A 657 36.39 12.43 -4.45
C ALA A 657 36.35 13.58 -3.45
N LYS A 658 36.76 14.79 -3.83
CA LYS A 658 36.62 16.00 -3.01
C LYS A 658 35.15 16.35 -2.76
N LYS A 659 34.27 16.24 -3.77
CA LYS A 659 32.82 16.44 -3.59
C LYS A 659 32.19 15.33 -2.75
N ALA A 660 32.63 14.09 -2.91
CA ALA A 660 32.21 12.97 -2.09
C ALA A 660 32.68 13.15 -0.64
N VAL A 661 33.94 13.54 -0.40
CA VAL A 661 34.46 13.85 0.94
C VAL A 661 33.76 15.07 1.54
N LEU A 662 33.45 16.12 0.77
CA LEU A 662 32.64 17.24 1.26
C LEU A 662 31.21 16.81 1.60
N LYS A 663 30.64 15.89 0.81
CA LYS A 663 29.33 15.30 1.06
C LYS A 663 29.36 14.38 2.29
N ASP A 664 30.36 13.52 2.41
CA ASP A 664 30.57 12.64 3.56
C ASP A 664 30.88 13.46 4.80
N LEU A 665 31.61 14.58 4.70
CA LEU A 665 31.79 15.53 5.80
C LEU A 665 30.49 16.26 6.13
N SER A 666 29.66 16.63 5.14
CA SER A 666 28.34 17.22 5.40
C SER A 666 27.36 16.20 5.98
N ASP A 667 27.43 14.95 5.56
CA ASP A 667 26.60 13.84 6.00
C ASP A 667 27.05 13.36 7.38
N LEU A 668 28.36 13.31 7.66
CA LEU A 668 28.91 13.05 9.00
C LEU A 668 28.65 14.21 9.94
N THR A 669 28.71 15.47 9.50
CA THR A 669 28.31 16.61 10.34
C THR A 669 26.80 16.69 10.55
N ALA A 670 25.98 16.31 9.56
CA ALA A 670 24.53 16.18 9.70
C ALA A 670 24.17 14.99 10.60
N GLN A 671 24.87 13.86 10.46
CA GLN A 671 24.67 12.68 11.30
C GLN A 671 25.16 12.95 12.72
N ALA A 672 26.30 13.63 12.89
CA ALA A 672 26.77 14.10 14.19
C ALA A 672 25.77 15.07 14.83
N LYS A 673 25.22 16.04 14.08
CA LYS A 673 24.14 16.91 14.58
C LYS A 673 22.88 16.14 14.92
N SER A 674 22.44 15.19 14.10
CA SER A 674 21.27 14.36 14.40
C SER A 674 21.51 13.46 15.61
N ARG A 675 22.75 12.97 15.80
CA ARG A 675 23.13 12.23 17.02
C ARG A 675 23.29 13.15 18.22
N ASP A 676 23.72 14.39 18.05
CA ASP A 676 23.74 15.41 19.10
C ASP A 676 22.31 15.83 19.47
N GLU A 677 21.39 15.85 18.51
CA GLU A 677 19.95 16.10 18.71
C GLU A 677 19.25 14.88 19.32
N GLU A 678 19.57 13.65 18.91
CA GLU A 678 19.11 12.40 19.51
C GLU A 678 19.66 12.24 20.92
N THR A 679 20.95 12.49 21.13
CA THR A 679 21.52 12.50 22.48
C THR A 679 20.97 13.66 23.29
N ALA A 680 20.69 14.83 22.70
CA ALA A 680 20.02 15.92 23.40
C ALA A 680 18.57 15.58 23.73
N THR A 681 17.83 14.88 22.86
CA THR A 681 16.45 14.44 23.10
C THR A 681 16.40 13.29 24.10
N ILE A 682 17.33 12.35 24.05
CA ILE A 682 17.52 11.31 25.07
C ILE A 682 17.96 11.96 26.38
N ILE A 683 18.84 12.97 26.37
CA ILE A 683 19.22 13.72 27.57
C ILE A 683 18.04 14.54 28.10
N THR A 684 17.20 15.16 27.26
CA THR A 684 16.02 15.89 27.71
C THR A 684 14.94 14.94 28.18
N GLN A 685 14.77 13.77 27.55
CA GLN A 685 13.83 12.73 27.95
C GLN A 685 14.28 12.06 29.24
N LEU A 686 15.56 11.70 29.40
CA LEU A 686 16.14 11.27 30.67
C LEU A 686 16.15 12.38 31.72
N LYS A 687 16.26 13.67 31.34
CA LYS A 687 16.06 14.79 32.27
C LYS A 687 14.60 14.89 32.67
N LEU A 688 13.65 14.75 31.76
CA LEU A 688 12.21 14.78 32.03
C LEU A 688 11.80 13.57 32.87
N GLU A 689 12.29 12.37 32.59
CA GLU A 689 12.09 11.16 33.40
C GLU A 689 12.78 11.30 34.75
N ARG A 690 14.01 11.83 34.80
CA ARG A 690 14.68 12.14 36.07
C ARG A 690 13.91 13.23 36.83
N ASP A 691 13.30 14.20 36.17
CA ASP A 691 12.48 15.26 36.77
C ASP A 691 11.09 14.74 37.16
N VAL A 692 10.52 13.79 36.42
CA VAL A 692 9.30 13.06 36.76
C VAL A 692 9.58 12.19 37.96
N HIS A 693 10.60 11.35 37.96
CA HIS A 693 11.02 10.57 39.11
C HIS A 693 11.47 11.46 40.27
N GLN A 694 12.11 12.61 40.03
CA GLN A 694 12.45 13.54 41.10
C GLN A 694 11.20 14.26 41.62
N ARG A 695 10.17 14.51 40.79
CA ARG A 695 8.85 14.98 41.20
C ARG A 695 8.10 13.91 41.95
N GLU A 696 7.94 12.70 41.43
CA GLU A 696 7.37 11.53 42.09
C GLU A 696 8.11 11.20 43.38
N LEU A 697 9.44 11.29 43.43
CA LEU A 697 10.21 11.12 44.66
C LEU A 697 10.01 12.31 45.59
N LYS A 698 9.91 13.55 45.10
CA LYS A 698 9.54 14.71 45.93
C LYS A 698 8.09 14.63 46.41
N ASP A 699 7.19 14.03 45.65
CA ASP A 699 5.76 13.88 45.90
C ASP A 699 5.51 12.68 46.80
N LEU A 700 6.28 11.60 46.66
CA LEU A 700 6.36 10.49 47.60
C LEU A 700 7.08 10.92 48.87
N THR A 701 8.11 11.75 48.79
CA THR A 701 8.79 12.31 49.98
C THR A 701 7.92 13.37 50.63
N SER A 702 7.14 14.18 49.90
CA SER A 702 6.22 15.18 50.45
C SER A 702 4.91 14.54 50.90
N SER A 703 4.44 13.46 50.27
CA SER A 703 3.34 12.64 50.77
C SER A 703 3.79 11.83 51.97
N LEU A 704 4.99 11.26 52.00
CA LEU A 704 5.57 10.61 53.18
C LEU A 704 5.87 11.63 54.27
N GLN A 705 6.41 12.81 53.95
CA GLN A 705 6.60 13.91 54.92
C GLN A 705 5.26 14.47 55.35
N SER A 706 4.25 14.56 54.49
CA SER A 706 2.91 15.04 54.87
C SER A 706 2.15 14.00 55.65
N VAL A 707 2.34 12.70 55.37
CA VAL A 707 1.80 11.60 56.17
C VAL A 707 2.57 11.51 57.48
N LYS A 708 3.89 11.76 57.50
CA LYS A 708 4.70 11.83 58.72
C LYS A 708 4.41 13.09 59.52
N THR A 709 4.17 14.25 58.90
CA THR A 709 3.76 15.48 59.59
C THR A 709 2.30 15.39 59.98
N LYS A 710 1.42 14.75 59.22
CA LYS A 710 0.06 14.39 59.66
C LYS A 710 0.12 13.35 60.76
N HIS A 711 1.06 12.40 60.77
CA HIS A 711 1.19 11.42 61.84
C HIS A 711 1.82 12.04 63.09
N GLU A 712 2.83 12.89 62.93
CA GLU A 712 3.43 13.69 63.99
C GLU A 712 2.45 14.75 64.50
N GLN A 713 1.63 15.36 63.63
CA GLN A 713 0.51 16.23 64.01
C GLN A 713 -0.56 15.42 64.67
N ASN A 714 -0.95 14.24 64.18
CA ASN A 714 -1.91 13.36 64.84
C ASN A 714 -1.36 12.88 66.18
N ILE A 715 -0.05 12.61 66.32
CA ILE A 715 0.59 12.26 67.60
C ILE A 715 0.68 13.49 68.50
N GLN A 716 1.00 14.68 67.98
CA GLN A 716 1.06 15.93 68.73
C GLN A 716 -0.33 16.43 69.11
N GLU A 717 -1.33 16.23 68.26
CA GLU A 717 -2.76 16.46 68.48
C GLU A 717 -3.24 15.43 69.46
N LEU A 718 -2.92 14.15 69.33
CA LEU A 718 -3.22 13.13 70.32
C LEU A 718 -2.53 13.44 71.66
N MET A 719 -1.29 13.94 71.68
CA MET A 719 -0.58 14.39 72.88
C MET A 719 -1.13 15.71 73.42
N LYS A 720 -1.62 16.60 72.55
CA LYS A 720 -2.35 17.82 72.94
C LYS A 720 -3.73 17.46 73.45
N HIS A 721 -4.40 16.47 72.89
CA HIS A 721 -5.67 15.91 73.34
C HIS A 721 -5.44 15.21 74.66
N PHE A 722 -4.42 14.38 74.84
CA PHE A 722 -4.06 13.81 76.15
C PHE A 722 -3.62 14.87 77.16
N LYS A 723 -2.88 15.91 76.77
CA LYS A 723 -2.56 17.05 77.66
C LYS A 723 -3.79 17.90 77.96
N LYS A 724 -4.69 18.09 76.99
CA LYS A 724 -5.93 18.84 77.09
C LYS A 724 -6.89 18.07 77.95
N GLU A 725 -7.20 16.82 77.65
CA GLU A 725 -7.92 15.84 78.46
C GLU A 725 -7.31 15.67 79.85
N LYS A 726 -5.98 15.67 80.02
CA LYS A 726 -5.34 15.71 81.35
C LYS A 726 -5.56 17.04 82.05
N SER A 727 -5.43 18.17 81.37
CA SER A 727 -5.69 19.50 81.93
C SER A 727 -7.19 19.73 82.15
N GLU A 728 -8.06 19.13 81.34
CA GLU A 728 -9.50 19.09 81.42
C GLU A 728 -9.85 18.21 82.59
N ALA A 729 -9.30 17.02 82.76
CA ALA A 729 -9.48 16.18 83.95
C ALA A 729 -8.98 16.90 85.22
N GLU A 730 -7.84 17.58 85.17
CA GLU A 730 -7.37 18.42 86.28
C GLU A 730 -8.31 19.63 86.51
N ASN A 731 -8.84 20.24 85.45
CA ASN A 731 -9.82 21.32 85.53
C ASN A 731 -11.19 20.79 85.98
N HIS A 732 -11.58 19.57 85.64
CA HIS A 732 -12.75 18.85 86.12
C HIS A 732 -12.56 18.57 87.61
N ILE A 733 -11.37 18.20 88.05
CA ILE A 733 -11.07 18.06 89.49
C ILE A 733 -11.10 19.43 90.19
N ARG A 734 -10.62 20.51 89.57
CA ARG A 734 -10.69 21.88 90.13
C ARG A 734 -12.11 22.44 90.12
N THR A 735 -12.89 22.19 89.07
CA THR A 735 -14.30 22.57 88.94
C THR A 735 -15.14 21.72 89.87
N LEU A 736 -15.02 20.39 89.92
CA LEU A 736 -15.67 19.56 90.94
C LEU A 736 -15.34 20.02 92.37
N LYS A 737 -14.12 20.51 92.62
CA LYS A 737 -13.80 21.13 93.92
C LYS A 737 -14.54 22.47 94.12
N ALA A 738 -14.62 23.31 93.10
CA ALA A 738 -15.37 24.57 93.12
C ALA A 738 -16.89 24.33 93.19
N GLU A 739 -17.44 23.44 92.38
CA GLU A 739 -18.78 22.88 92.44
C GLU A 739 -19.07 22.28 93.80
N SER A 740 -18.15 21.57 94.46
CA SER A 740 -18.42 21.11 95.84
C SER A 740 -18.53 22.28 96.84
N LEU A 741 -17.85 23.40 96.59
CA LEU A 741 -17.97 24.62 97.39
C LEU A 741 -19.24 25.40 97.02
N GLU A 742 -19.62 25.41 95.75
CA GLU A 742 -20.86 25.99 95.22
C GLU A 742 -22.08 25.18 95.66
N GLU A 743 -22.06 23.85 95.61
CA GLU A 743 -23.03 22.93 96.18
C GLU A 743 -23.17 23.15 97.68
N LYS A 744 -22.09 23.40 98.42
CA LYS A 744 -22.18 23.78 99.85
C LYS A 744 -22.89 25.13 100.05
N ASN A 745 -22.71 26.09 99.14
CA ASN A 745 -23.40 27.37 99.18
C ASN A 745 -24.86 27.26 98.69
N MET A 746 -25.12 26.48 97.65
CA MET A 746 -26.43 26.11 97.13
C MET A 746 -27.21 25.32 98.16
N ALA A 747 -26.58 24.42 98.92
CA ALA A 747 -27.21 23.72 100.05
C ALA A 747 -27.65 24.70 101.14
N LYS A 748 -26.92 25.80 101.39
CA LYS A 748 -27.37 26.87 102.29
C LYS A 748 -28.56 27.63 101.72
N ILE A 749 -28.56 27.94 100.42
CA ILE A 749 -29.69 28.59 99.73
C ILE A 749 -30.92 27.67 99.70
N HIS A 750 -30.74 26.40 99.37
CA HIS A 750 -31.77 25.36 99.37
C HIS A 750 -32.32 25.12 100.77
N ARG A 751 -31.51 25.25 101.83
CA ARG A 751 -32.03 25.22 103.21
C ARG A 751 -32.97 26.40 103.48
N GLY A 752 -32.65 27.59 102.98
CA GLY A 752 -33.58 28.75 103.04
C GLY A 752 -34.82 28.58 102.16
N GLN A 753 -34.73 27.89 101.01
CA GLN A 753 -35.89 27.53 100.19
C GLN A 753 -36.76 26.44 100.84
N LEU A 754 -36.14 25.46 101.52
CA LEU A 754 -36.83 24.44 102.30
C LEU A 754 -37.67 25.05 103.42
N GLU A 755 -37.18 26.09 104.10
CA GLU A 755 -37.98 26.82 105.08
C GLU A 755 -39.19 27.52 104.45
N LYS A 756 -39.03 28.09 103.25
CA LYS A 756 -40.17 28.68 102.51
C LYS A 756 -41.17 27.62 102.06
N LEU A 757 -40.71 26.49 101.53
CA LEU A 757 -41.56 25.34 101.17
C LEU A 757 -42.28 24.78 102.40
N LYS A 758 -41.61 24.72 103.56
CA LYS A 758 -42.24 24.31 104.81
C LYS A 758 -43.41 25.23 105.19
N SER A 759 -43.23 26.56 105.11
CA SER A 759 -44.32 27.53 105.31
C SER A 759 -45.44 27.44 104.27
N GLN A 760 -45.18 26.85 103.09
CA GLN A 760 -46.20 26.56 102.09
C GLN A 760 -46.92 25.23 102.42
N CYS A 761 -46.20 24.21 102.89
CA CYS A 761 -46.78 22.96 103.37
C CYS A 761 -47.73 23.18 104.56
N ASP A 762 -47.39 24.08 105.47
CA ASP A 762 -48.26 24.42 106.60
C ASP A 762 -49.58 25.06 106.10
N ARG A 763 -49.50 25.99 105.14
CA ARG A 763 -50.69 26.57 104.46
C ARG A 763 -51.53 25.53 103.72
N LEU A 764 -50.89 24.61 103.00
CA LEU A 764 -51.60 23.52 102.32
C LEU A 764 -52.26 22.55 103.31
N THR A 765 -51.69 22.38 104.50
CA THR A 765 -52.28 21.56 105.55
C THR A 765 -53.55 22.21 106.10
N GLU A 766 -53.56 23.54 106.28
CA GLU A 766 -54.77 24.28 106.62
C GLU A 766 -55.86 24.14 105.54
N GLU A 767 -55.51 24.26 104.24
CA GLU A 767 -56.45 24.03 103.12
C GLU A 767 -57.00 22.60 103.09
N LEU A 768 -56.18 21.60 103.45
CA LEU A 768 -56.62 20.21 103.54
C LEU A 768 -57.67 20.02 104.65
N THR A 769 -57.43 20.58 105.84
CA THR A 769 -58.40 20.49 106.94
C THR A 769 -59.72 21.20 106.61
N GLN A 770 -59.67 22.27 105.82
CA GLN A 770 -60.87 22.92 105.30
C GLN A 770 -61.61 22.01 104.30
N ASN A 771 -60.90 21.39 103.37
CA ASN A 771 -61.47 20.43 102.42
C ASN A 771 -62.08 19.20 103.10
N GLU A 772 -61.49 18.67 104.16
CA GLU A 772 -62.04 17.55 104.94
C GLU A 772 -63.38 17.91 105.59
N ASN A 773 -63.50 19.13 106.11
CA ASN A 773 -64.76 19.63 106.68
C ASN A 773 -65.85 19.82 105.60
N GLU A 774 -65.48 20.22 104.39
CA GLU A 774 -66.41 20.23 103.24
C GLU A 774 -66.79 18.82 102.81
N ASN A 775 -65.86 17.88 102.85
CA ASN A 775 -66.12 16.47 102.55
C ASN A 775 -67.10 15.84 103.54
N LYS A 776 -66.97 16.15 104.85
CA LYS A 776 -67.95 15.76 105.88
C LYS A 776 -69.36 16.29 105.55
N LYS A 777 -69.47 17.54 105.08
CA LYS A 777 -70.76 18.12 104.63
C LYS A 777 -71.30 17.41 103.38
N LEU A 778 -70.44 17.04 102.43
CA LEU A 778 -70.84 16.29 101.24
C LEU A 778 -71.31 14.86 101.58
N LYS A 779 -70.66 14.18 102.53
CA LYS A 779 -71.10 12.86 103.01
C LYS A 779 -72.52 12.90 103.60
N LEU A 780 -72.83 13.92 104.39
CA LEU A 780 -74.20 14.12 104.91
C LEU A 780 -75.22 14.34 103.79
N LYS A 781 -74.85 15.10 102.74
CA LYS A 781 -75.71 15.25 101.54
C LYS A 781 -75.87 13.94 100.78
N TYR A 782 -74.81 13.16 100.62
CA TYR A 782 -74.84 11.85 99.99
C TYR A 782 -75.76 10.88 100.74
N GLN A 783 -75.69 10.84 102.07
CA GLN A 783 -76.60 9.99 102.86
C GLN A 783 -78.06 10.38 102.66
N CYS A 784 -78.39 11.68 102.68
CA CYS A 784 -79.74 12.15 102.42
C CYS A 784 -80.23 11.82 100.99
N LEU A 785 -79.35 11.89 100.00
CA LEU A 785 -79.65 11.47 98.62
C LEU A 785 -79.82 9.95 98.50
N LYS A 786 -79.05 9.16 99.25
CA LYS A 786 -79.17 7.70 99.28
C LYS A 786 -80.54 7.29 99.79
N ASP A 787 -81.00 7.88 100.89
CA ASP A 787 -82.31 7.59 101.48
C ASP A 787 -83.45 7.93 100.48
N GLN A 788 -83.32 9.02 99.72
CA GLN A 788 -84.27 9.38 98.64
C GLN A 788 -84.23 8.40 97.45
N LEU A 789 -83.06 7.83 97.13
CA LEU A 789 -82.94 6.82 96.08
C LEU A 789 -83.57 5.49 96.51
N GLU A 790 -83.41 5.08 97.77
CA GLU A 790 -84.05 3.88 98.31
C GLU A 790 -85.59 4.01 98.28
N GLU A 791 -86.15 5.21 98.47
CA GLU A 791 -87.58 5.48 98.27
C GLU A 791 -87.99 5.38 96.80
N ARG A 792 -87.18 5.90 95.87
CA ARG A 792 -87.42 5.79 94.42
C ARG A 792 -87.37 4.34 93.92
N GLU A 793 -86.45 3.53 94.44
CA GLU A 793 -86.32 2.12 94.09
C GLU A 793 -87.56 1.31 94.50
N LYS A 794 -88.14 1.60 95.67
CA LYS A 794 -89.42 1.01 96.10
C LYS A 794 -90.56 1.39 95.16
N HIS A 795 -90.60 2.63 94.67
CA HIS A 795 -91.58 3.05 93.67
C HIS A 795 -91.41 2.32 92.33
N ILE A 796 -90.18 2.18 91.84
CA ILE A 796 -89.88 1.45 90.61
C ILE A 796 -90.29 -0.02 90.74
N SER A 797 -90.01 -0.65 91.88
CA SER A 797 -90.40 -2.05 92.12
C SER A 797 -91.91 -2.30 92.00
N ILE A 798 -92.72 -1.34 92.49
CA ILE A 798 -94.20 -1.39 92.36
C ILE A 798 -94.63 -1.21 90.90
N GLU A 799 -93.96 -0.34 90.15
CA GLU A 799 -94.21 -0.14 88.71
C GLU A 799 -93.80 -1.35 87.87
N GLU A 800 -92.70 -2.02 88.20
CA GLU A 800 -92.25 -3.25 87.53
C GLU A 800 -93.22 -4.42 87.74
N GLU A 801 -93.80 -4.57 88.94
CA GLU A 801 -94.88 -5.52 89.18
C GLU A 801 -96.15 -5.17 88.39
N HIS A 802 -96.42 -3.89 88.17
CA HIS A 802 -97.51 -3.45 87.32
C HIS A 802 -97.25 -3.76 85.83
N LEU A 803 -96.02 -3.55 85.35
CA LEU A 803 -95.60 -3.90 84.00
C LEU A 803 -95.65 -5.41 83.75
N ARG A 804 -95.19 -6.24 84.70
CA ARG A 804 -95.29 -7.71 84.59
C ARG A 804 -96.73 -8.19 84.40
N ARG A 805 -97.68 -7.63 85.15
CA ARG A 805 -99.11 -7.94 84.99
C ARG A 805 -99.65 -7.54 83.62
N MET A 806 -99.18 -6.43 83.03
CA MET A 806 -99.55 -6.04 81.66
C MET A 806 -98.90 -6.95 80.60
N GLU A 807 -97.66 -7.38 80.81
CA GLU A 807 -96.93 -8.29 79.91
C GLU A 807 -97.61 -9.67 79.85
N GLU A 808 -98.05 -10.21 80.99
CA GLU A 808 -98.81 -11.45 81.09
C GLU A 808 -100.16 -11.34 80.34
N ALA A 809 -100.88 -10.22 80.48
CA ALA A 809 -102.10 -9.96 79.73
C ALA A 809 -101.84 -9.86 78.21
N ARG A 810 -100.72 -9.25 77.80
CA ARG A 810 -100.29 -9.18 76.40
C ARG A 810 -99.98 -10.56 75.82
N LEU A 811 -99.32 -11.43 76.59
CA LEU A 811 -99.03 -12.80 76.17
C LEU A 811 -100.31 -13.63 76.01
N GLN A 812 -101.28 -13.50 76.92
CA GLN A 812 -102.58 -14.15 76.79
C GLN A 812 -103.33 -13.72 75.52
N LEU A 813 -103.28 -12.43 75.16
CA LEU A 813 -103.86 -11.92 73.90
C LEU A 813 -103.12 -12.44 72.67
N LYS A 814 -101.79 -12.57 72.75
CA LYS A 814 -100.98 -13.09 71.64
C LYS A 814 -101.30 -14.57 71.37
N ASP A 815 -101.51 -15.37 72.41
CA ASP A 815 -101.89 -16.79 72.29
C ASP A 815 -103.28 -16.96 71.67
N GLN A 816 -104.22 -16.05 72.01
CA GLN A 816 -105.53 -15.99 71.35
C GLN A 816 -105.43 -15.64 69.86
N LEU A 817 -104.56 -14.69 69.49
CA LEU A 817 -104.30 -14.36 68.08
C LEU A 817 -103.70 -15.53 67.30
N LEU A 818 -102.77 -16.27 67.91
CA LEU A 818 -102.15 -17.44 67.28
C LEU A 818 -103.20 -18.54 67.01
N CYS A 819 -104.11 -18.79 67.95
CA CYS A 819 -105.20 -19.74 67.74
C CYS A 819 -106.06 -19.34 66.52
N LEU A 820 -106.41 -18.04 66.40
CA LEU A 820 -107.18 -17.53 65.25
C LEU A 820 -106.41 -17.63 63.92
N GLU A 821 -105.10 -17.40 63.91
CA GLU A 821 -104.27 -17.59 62.71
C GLU A 821 -104.26 -19.05 62.26
N THR A 822 -104.15 -20.01 63.19
CA THR A 822 -104.20 -21.44 62.84
C THR A 822 -105.56 -21.88 62.29
N GLU A 823 -106.65 -21.26 62.75
CA GLU A 823 -107.99 -21.45 62.17
C GLU A 823 -108.07 -20.89 60.75
N GLN A 824 -107.50 -19.70 60.50
CA GLN A 824 -107.43 -19.10 59.16
C GLN A 824 -106.60 -19.95 58.19
N GLU A 825 -105.44 -20.45 58.61
CA GLU A 825 -104.60 -21.34 57.81
C GLU A 825 -105.33 -22.66 57.48
N SER A 826 -106.08 -23.22 58.43
CA SER A 826 -106.92 -24.40 58.19
C SER A 826 -107.99 -24.13 57.13
N ILE A 827 -108.66 -22.97 57.17
CA ILE A 827 -109.64 -22.55 56.17
C ILE A 827 -108.98 -22.37 54.80
N LEU A 828 -107.83 -21.70 54.73
CA LEU A 828 -107.06 -21.52 53.50
C LEU A 828 -106.58 -22.86 52.92
N GLY A 829 -106.20 -23.82 53.77
CA GLY A 829 -105.82 -25.17 53.36
C GLY A 829 -106.98 -25.95 52.73
N VAL A 830 -108.23 -25.71 53.17
CA VAL A 830 -109.43 -26.25 52.52
C VAL A 830 -109.68 -25.58 51.16
N ILE A 831 -109.55 -24.25 51.07
CA ILE A 831 -109.70 -23.50 49.81
C ILE A 831 -108.64 -23.92 48.77
N GLY A 832 -107.38 -24.10 49.18
CA GLY A 832 -106.30 -24.54 48.31
C GLY A 832 -106.58 -25.91 47.67
N LYS A 833 -107.15 -26.85 48.44
CA LYS A 833 -107.58 -28.17 47.92
C LYS A 833 -108.67 -28.05 46.86
N GLU A 834 -109.56 -27.07 46.97
CA GLU A 834 -110.58 -26.79 45.94
C GLU A 834 -109.96 -26.13 44.69
N ILE A 835 -108.97 -25.25 44.84
CA ILE A 835 -108.26 -24.64 43.70
C ILE A 835 -107.43 -25.67 42.93
N ASP A 836 -106.72 -26.57 43.61
CA ASP A 836 -105.94 -27.63 42.94
C ASP A 836 -106.83 -28.59 42.13
N ALA A 837 -108.07 -28.82 42.60
CA ALA A 837 -109.07 -29.55 41.83
C ALA A 837 -109.44 -28.81 40.53
N ALA A 838 -109.48 -27.47 40.55
CA ALA A 838 -109.69 -26.64 39.37
C ALA A 838 -108.44 -26.56 38.47
N CYS A 839 -107.23 -26.42 39.01
CA CYS A 839 -106.01 -26.31 38.20
C CYS A 839 -105.66 -27.59 37.43
N LYS A 840 -106.03 -28.76 37.95
CA LYS A 840 -105.98 -30.02 37.19
C LYS A 840 -106.85 -30.02 35.93
N THR A 841 -107.78 -29.07 35.80
CA THR A 841 -108.61 -28.93 34.59
C THR A 841 -107.95 -28.11 33.47
N PHE A 842 -106.90 -27.32 33.73
CA PHE A 842 -106.44 -26.29 32.79
C PHE A 842 -105.05 -26.48 32.16
N SER A 843 -104.21 -27.41 32.61
CA SER A 843 -102.78 -27.52 32.22
C SER A 843 -102.47 -28.42 31.02
N LYS A 844 -103.13 -28.21 29.87
CA LYS A 844 -102.80 -28.85 28.58
C LYS A 844 -102.23 -27.95 27.45
N ASP A 845 -101.85 -26.68 27.67
CA ASP A 845 -101.21 -25.86 26.61
C ASP A 845 -100.34 -24.67 27.14
N SER A 846 -99.25 -24.32 26.42
CA SER A 846 -98.66 -22.95 26.22
C SER A 846 -97.56 -22.29 27.12
N VAL A 847 -96.88 -21.28 26.52
CA VAL A 847 -95.64 -20.50 26.83
C VAL A 847 -95.87 -19.01 26.41
N GLU A 848 -95.06 -18.04 26.87
CA GLU A 848 -94.75 -16.67 26.32
C GLU A 848 -95.09 -15.45 27.22
N LYS A 849 -94.06 -14.65 27.63
CA LYS A 849 -94.10 -13.17 27.91
C LYS A 849 -92.76 -12.57 28.44
N LEU A 850 -91.61 -12.86 27.83
CA LEU A 850 -90.31 -12.22 28.14
C LEU A 850 -89.79 -11.39 26.93
N LYS A 851 -89.74 -10.04 27.00
CA LYS A 851 -88.84 -9.06 26.29
C LYS A 851 -89.44 -7.63 26.11
N VAL A 852 -88.99 -6.60 26.86
CA VAL A 852 -89.13 -5.15 26.50
C VAL A 852 -88.05 -4.27 27.21
N PHE A 853 -86.81 -4.16 26.68
CA PHE A 853 -85.82 -3.13 27.05
C PHE A 853 -84.91 -2.80 25.83
N SER A 854 -85.17 -1.72 25.07
CA SER A 854 -84.34 -1.20 23.95
C SER A 854 -84.77 0.21 23.47
N SER A 855 -83.96 1.28 23.64
CA SER A 855 -84.03 2.54 22.85
C SER A 855 -82.90 3.57 23.15
N GLY A 856 -82.06 3.94 22.14
CA GLY A 856 -81.15 5.13 22.10
C GLY A 856 -79.79 4.96 21.32
N PRO A 857 -79.49 5.67 20.19
CA PRO A 857 -78.38 5.35 19.23
C PRO A 857 -77.29 6.44 18.92
N ASP A 858 -76.20 6.00 18.25
CA ASP A 858 -75.20 6.68 17.36
C ASP A 858 -74.05 7.55 17.99
N ILE A 859 -72.72 7.36 17.80
CA ILE A 859 -71.85 6.69 16.79
C ILE A 859 -70.61 6.09 17.50
N HIS A 860 -70.40 4.78 17.36
CA HIS A 860 -69.33 3.98 17.98
C HIS A 860 -67.98 4.09 17.24
N TYR A 861 -66.95 4.61 17.91
CA TYR A 861 -65.58 4.12 17.71
C TYR A 861 -65.41 2.89 18.60
N ASP A 862 -65.59 1.69 18.04
CA ASP A 862 -65.48 0.43 18.77
C ASP A 862 -64.04 0.22 19.29
N PRO A 863 -63.80 0.31 20.61
CA PRO A 863 -62.46 0.14 21.18
C PRO A 863 -61.87 -1.24 20.87
N HIS A 864 -62.71 -2.26 20.66
CA HIS A 864 -62.25 -3.61 20.30
C HIS A 864 -61.63 -3.65 18.90
N ARG A 865 -62.17 -2.85 17.96
CA ARG A 865 -61.63 -2.76 16.60
C ARG A 865 -60.25 -2.10 16.58
N TRP A 866 -60.07 -1.01 17.34
CA TRP A 866 -58.77 -0.35 17.48
C TRP A 866 -57.71 -1.25 18.14
N LEU A 867 -58.10 -2.01 19.17
CA LEU A 867 -57.20 -2.93 19.86
C LEU A 867 -56.75 -4.08 18.94
N ALA A 868 -57.69 -4.62 18.14
CA ALA A 868 -57.39 -5.66 17.16
C ALA A 868 -56.45 -5.16 16.05
N GLU A 869 -56.68 -3.96 15.51
CA GLU A 869 -55.81 -3.34 14.50
C GLU A 869 -54.40 -3.04 15.05
N SER A 870 -54.30 -2.61 16.32
CA SER A 870 -53.00 -2.35 16.95
C SER A 870 -52.22 -3.65 17.20
N LYS A 871 -52.92 -4.72 17.60
CA LYS A 871 -52.32 -6.05 17.79
C LYS A 871 -51.79 -6.64 16.48
N THR A 872 -52.53 -6.55 15.38
CA THR A 872 -52.08 -7.06 14.07
C THR A 872 -50.91 -6.27 13.51
N LYS A 873 -50.91 -4.94 13.66
CA LYS A 873 -49.77 -4.08 13.30
C LYS A 873 -48.51 -4.44 14.11
N LEU A 874 -48.64 -4.68 15.41
CA LEU A 874 -47.50 -5.10 16.26
C LEU A 874 -47.01 -6.50 15.89
N GLN A 875 -47.91 -7.45 15.61
CA GLN A 875 -47.52 -8.78 15.13
C GLN A 875 -46.75 -8.71 13.82
N TRP A 876 -47.21 -7.92 12.85
CA TRP A 876 -46.51 -7.70 11.59
C TRP A 876 -45.13 -7.06 11.79
N LEU A 877 -45.02 -6.03 12.65
CA LEU A 877 -43.73 -5.42 12.98
C LEU A 877 -42.78 -6.41 13.65
N CYS A 878 -43.27 -7.29 14.54
CA CYS A 878 -42.45 -8.33 15.15
C CYS A 878 -41.99 -9.39 14.15
N GLU A 879 -42.83 -9.78 13.18
CA GLU A 879 -42.48 -10.72 12.11
C GLU A 879 -41.48 -10.09 11.12
N GLU A 880 -41.69 -8.84 10.72
CA GLU A 880 -40.77 -8.10 9.84
C GLU A 880 -39.40 -7.87 10.52
N LEU A 881 -39.38 -7.59 11.83
CA LEU A 881 -38.13 -7.51 12.61
C LEU A 881 -37.40 -8.87 12.67
N LYS A 882 -38.12 -9.97 12.94
CA LYS A 882 -37.53 -11.32 12.92
C LYS A 882 -36.98 -11.69 11.56
N GLU A 883 -37.68 -11.32 10.48
CA GLU A 883 -37.20 -11.63 9.13
C GLU A 883 -36.01 -10.74 8.73
N ARG A 884 -35.96 -9.47 9.16
CA ARG A 884 -34.76 -8.63 9.05
C ARG A 884 -33.57 -9.21 9.82
N GLU A 885 -33.78 -9.66 11.05
CA GLU A 885 -32.74 -10.29 11.87
C GLU A 885 -32.19 -11.56 11.20
N ASN A 886 -33.07 -12.40 10.63
CA ASN A 886 -32.66 -13.60 9.91
C ASN A 886 -31.91 -13.28 8.60
N ARG A 887 -32.35 -12.28 7.84
CA ARG A 887 -31.63 -11.80 6.65
C ARG A 887 -30.25 -11.26 7.03
N GLU A 888 -30.13 -10.52 8.13
CA GLU A 888 -28.86 -10.03 8.65
C GLU A 888 -27.94 -11.17 9.11
N LYS A 889 -28.47 -12.19 9.80
CA LYS A 889 -27.72 -13.40 10.18
C LYS A 889 -27.19 -14.15 8.94
N ASN A 890 -28.02 -14.30 7.90
CA ASN A 890 -27.61 -14.94 6.64
C ASN A 890 -26.54 -14.12 5.92
N LEU A 891 -26.67 -12.79 5.84
CA LEU A 891 -25.65 -11.91 5.26
C LEU A 891 -24.35 -11.94 6.06
N ARG A 892 -24.40 -11.97 7.39
CA ARG A 892 -23.23 -12.15 8.25
C ARG A 892 -22.55 -13.51 8.01
N HIS A 893 -23.33 -14.57 7.83
CA HIS A 893 -22.79 -15.91 7.54
C HIS A 893 -22.13 -15.96 6.15
N GLN A 894 -22.74 -15.34 5.13
CA GLN A 894 -22.15 -15.20 3.80
C GLN A 894 -20.87 -14.36 3.82
N LEU A 895 -20.86 -13.22 4.53
CA LEU A 895 -19.66 -12.40 4.70
C LEU A 895 -18.53 -13.16 5.41
N MET A 896 -18.87 -14.02 6.38
CA MET A 896 -17.90 -14.88 7.07
C MET A 896 -17.31 -15.92 6.11
N LEU A 897 -18.13 -16.59 5.30
CA LEU A 897 -17.69 -17.51 4.25
C LEU A 897 -16.78 -16.82 3.21
N CYS A 898 -17.16 -15.63 2.72
CA CYS A 898 -16.32 -14.85 1.80
C CYS A 898 -14.98 -14.47 2.43
N ARG A 899 -14.95 -14.07 3.71
CA ARG A 899 -13.70 -13.79 4.44
C ARG A 899 -12.84 -15.05 4.58
N GLN A 900 -13.42 -16.22 4.83
CA GLN A 900 -12.67 -17.48 4.88
C GLN A 900 -12.11 -17.86 3.51
N GLN A 901 -12.87 -17.68 2.43
CA GLN A 901 -12.38 -17.92 1.06
C GLN A 901 -11.22 -16.98 0.71
N LEU A 902 -11.32 -15.70 1.07
CA LEU A 902 -10.22 -14.74 0.88
C LEU A 902 -8.97 -15.15 1.65
N ARG A 903 -9.10 -15.60 2.92
CA ARG A 903 -7.96 -16.12 3.70
C ARG A 903 -7.30 -17.34 3.05
N ASN A 904 -8.10 -18.31 2.61
CA ASN A 904 -7.56 -19.49 1.93
C ASN A 904 -6.85 -19.12 0.61
N LEU A 905 -7.36 -18.14 -0.13
CA LEU A 905 -6.71 -17.64 -1.35
C LEU A 905 -5.40 -16.92 -1.05
N THR A 906 -5.33 -16.11 0.02
CA THR A 906 -4.09 -15.45 0.43
C THR A 906 -3.04 -16.46 0.89
N GLU A 907 -3.43 -17.47 1.69
CA GLU A 907 -2.53 -18.54 2.14
C GLU A 907 -2.00 -19.37 0.94
N ASN A 908 -2.86 -19.69 -0.03
CA ASN A 908 -2.43 -20.37 -1.25
C ASN A 908 -1.43 -19.51 -2.05
N LYS A 909 -1.69 -18.21 -2.21
CA LYS A 909 -0.77 -17.29 -2.90
C LYS A 909 0.57 -17.16 -2.19
N GLU A 910 0.55 -17.14 -0.86
CA GLU A 910 1.76 -17.12 -0.05
C GLU A 910 2.57 -18.41 -0.21
N SER A 911 1.90 -19.58 -0.26
CA SER A 911 2.58 -20.86 -0.54
C SER A 911 3.15 -20.96 -1.96
N GLU A 912 2.49 -20.38 -2.97
CA GLU A 912 3.00 -20.28 -4.34
C GLU A 912 4.26 -19.39 -4.39
N LEU A 913 4.23 -18.23 -3.72
CA LEU A 913 5.39 -17.34 -3.62
C LEU A 913 6.57 -18.02 -2.93
N GLN A 914 6.34 -18.75 -1.82
CA GLN A 914 7.38 -19.53 -1.15
C GLN A 914 7.98 -20.60 -2.07
N CYS A 915 7.16 -21.31 -2.87
CA CYS A 915 7.67 -22.27 -3.85
C CYS A 915 8.53 -21.60 -4.93
N LEU A 916 8.13 -20.41 -5.40
CA LEU A 916 8.90 -19.63 -6.38
C LEU A 916 10.23 -19.14 -5.80
N PHE A 917 10.25 -18.66 -4.55
CA PHE A 917 11.49 -18.28 -3.87
C PHE A 917 12.45 -19.47 -3.75
N GLN A 918 11.97 -20.65 -3.34
CA GLN A 918 12.80 -21.85 -3.32
C GLN A 918 13.31 -22.28 -4.71
N GLN A 919 12.62 -21.91 -5.79
CA GLN A 919 13.09 -22.16 -7.15
C GLN A 919 14.18 -21.17 -7.56
N ILE A 920 14.05 -19.90 -7.17
CA ILE A 920 15.08 -18.86 -7.37
C ILE A 920 16.35 -19.24 -6.62
N GLU A 921 16.25 -19.62 -5.34
CA GLU A 921 17.41 -20.07 -4.53
C GLU A 921 18.12 -21.28 -5.16
N ARG A 922 17.38 -22.24 -5.71
CA ARG A 922 17.97 -23.37 -6.45
C ARG A 922 18.67 -22.92 -7.74
N GLN A 923 18.11 -21.95 -8.45
CA GLN A 923 18.76 -21.40 -9.65
C GLN A 923 20.03 -20.63 -9.29
N GLU A 924 20.05 -19.89 -8.18
CA GLU A 924 21.24 -19.21 -7.66
C GLU A 924 22.33 -20.22 -7.27
N GLN A 925 21.98 -21.31 -6.59
CA GLN A 925 22.92 -22.39 -6.26
C GLN A 925 23.54 -23.02 -7.52
N LEU A 926 22.73 -23.27 -8.56
CA LEU A 926 23.21 -23.77 -9.85
C LEU A 926 24.10 -22.76 -10.57
N LEU A 927 23.79 -21.46 -10.49
CA LEU A 927 24.65 -20.42 -11.05
C LEU A 927 26.00 -20.37 -10.31
N ASP A 928 26.00 -20.48 -8.98
CA ASP A 928 27.23 -20.54 -8.19
C ASP A 928 28.08 -21.78 -8.52
N GLU A 929 27.44 -22.93 -8.80
CA GLU A 929 28.11 -24.13 -9.32
C GLU A 929 28.76 -23.86 -10.67
N ILE A 930 28.03 -23.29 -11.63
CA ILE A 930 28.58 -22.91 -12.94
C ILE A 930 29.72 -21.89 -12.79
N HIS A 931 29.61 -20.94 -11.87
CA HIS A 931 30.67 -19.97 -11.59
C HIS A 931 31.90 -20.62 -10.96
N ARG A 932 31.73 -21.64 -10.11
CA ARG A 932 32.83 -22.47 -9.59
C ARG A 932 33.50 -23.25 -10.72
N GLU A 933 32.74 -23.99 -11.51
CA GLU A 933 33.26 -24.75 -12.65
C GLU A 933 33.99 -23.85 -13.65
N LYS A 934 33.47 -22.66 -13.94
CA LYS A 934 34.13 -21.69 -14.83
C LYS A 934 35.46 -21.21 -14.27
N ARG A 935 35.57 -21.03 -12.94
CA ARG A 935 36.85 -20.67 -12.30
C ARG A 935 37.85 -21.82 -12.39
N ASP A 936 37.41 -23.04 -12.08
CA ASP A 936 38.26 -24.24 -12.16
C ASP A 936 38.79 -24.47 -13.59
N LEU A 937 37.92 -24.29 -14.60
CA LEU A 937 38.32 -24.36 -16.01
C LEU A 937 39.30 -23.26 -16.42
N LEU A 938 39.14 -22.03 -15.89
CA LEU A 938 40.10 -20.96 -16.14
C LEU A 938 41.46 -21.25 -15.50
N GLU A 939 41.49 -21.79 -14.29
CA GLU A 939 42.73 -22.23 -13.65
C GLU A 939 43.40 -23.37 -14.42
N GLU A 940 42.63 -24.34 -14.92
CA GLU A 940 43.17 -25.42 -15.75
C GLU A 940 43.73 -24.88 -17.08
N THR A 941 43.09 -23.88 -17.66
CA THR A 941 43.57 -23.21 -18.88
C THR A 941 44.87 -22.45 -18.60
N GLN A 942 44.95 -21.73 -17.49
CA GLN A 942 46.18 -21.04 -17.06
C GLN A 942 47.33 -22.03 -16.83
N ARG A 943 47.09 -23.17 -16.17
CA ARG A 943 48.10 -24.24 -16.01
C ARG A 943 48.56 -24.79 -17.36
N LYS A 944 47.65 -25.01 -18.31
CA LYS A 944 48.00 -25.45 -19.67
C LYS A 944 48.83 -24.39 -20.42
N ASP A 945 48.51 -23.11 -20.26
CA ASP A 945 49.29 -22.01 -20.84
C ASP A 945 50.70 -21.93 -20.22
N GLU A 946 50.84 -22.17 -18.92
CA GLU A 946 52.15 -22.27 -18.24
C GLU A 946 52.96 -23.49 -18.69
N GLU A 947 52.31 -24.65 -18.86
CA GLU A 947 52.94 -25.86 -19.43
C GLU A 947 53.37 -25.64 -20.88
N MET A 948 52.54 -24.98 -21.69
CA MET A 948 52.86 -24.58 -23.05
C MET A 948 54.02 -23.59 -23.10
N GLY A 949 54.06 -22.60 -22.20
CA GLY A 949 55.18 -21.68 -22.04
C GLY A 949 56.47 -22.42 -21.68
N SER A 950 56.40 -23.34 -20.72
CA SER A 950 57.54 -24.18 -20.31
C SER A 950 58.04 -25.08 -21.45
N LEU A 951 57.13 -25.64 -22.25
CA LEU A 951 57.47 -26.42 -23.44
C LEU A 951 58.09 -25.54 -24.52
N GLN A 952 57.58 -24.32 -24.72
CA GLN A 952 58.14 -23.35 -25.65
C GLN A 952 59.55 -22.94 -25.25
N ASP A 953 59.80 -22.67 -23.98
CA ASP A 953 61.14 -22.40 -23.44
C ASP A 953 62.08 -23.59 -23.64
N ARG A 954 61.59 -24.83 -23.46
CA ARG A 954 62.36 -26.04 -23.73
C ARG A 954 62.70 -26.20 -25.21
N VAL A 955 61.77 -25.86 -26.10
CA VAL A 955 62.01 -25.85 -27.56
C VAL A 955 63.05 -24.80 -27.91
N ILE A 956 62.95 -23.58 -27.37
CA ILE A 956 63.95 -22.52 -27.57
C ILE A 956 65.32 -22.94 -27.02
N ALA A 957 65.39 -23.56 -25.86
CA ALA A 957 66.63 -24.09 -25.28
C ALA A 957 67.24 -25.21 -26.14
N LEU A 958 66.40 -26.09 -26.70
CA LEU A 958 66.85 -27.12 -27.64
C LEU A 958 67.31 -26.50 -28.96
N GLU A 959 66.57 -25.55 -29.54
CA GLU A 959 66.93 -24.84 -30.76
C GLU A 959 68.25 -24.09 -30.59
N THR A 960 68.42 -23.35 -29.50
CA THR A 960 69.68 -22.67 -29.16
C THR A 960 70.82 -23.66 -28.92
N SER A 961 70.59 -24.78 -28.23
CA SER A 961 71.60 -25.84 -28.07
C SER A 961 71.97 -26.47 -29.42
N THR A 962 71.02 -26.67 -30.33
CA THR A 962 71.29 -27.18 -31.68
C THR A 962 72.00 -26.15 -32.54
N GLN A 963 71.66 -24.86 -32.42
CA GLN A 963 72.34 -23.77 -33.11
C GLN A 963 73.78 -23.64 -32.62
N VAL A 964 74.03 -23.69 -31.31
CA VAL A 964 75.38 -23.72 -30.75
C VAL A 964 76.15 -24.96 -31.19
N ALA A 965 75.50 -26.12 -31.25
CA ALA A 965 76.13 -27.33 -31.78
C ALA A 965 76.47 -27.21 -33.28
N LEU A 966 75.63 -26.56 -34.08
CA LEU A 966 75.89 -26.25 -35.49
C LEU A 966 77.05 -25.25 -35.63
N ASP A 967 77.07 -24.17 -34.85
CA ASP A 967 78.15 -23.17 -34.81
C ASP A 967 79.48 -23.81 -34.35
N HIS A 968 79.45 -24.76 -33.40
CA HIS A 968 80.62 -25.54 -33.01
C HIS A 968 81.13 -26.48 -34.12
N LEU A 969 80.23 -27.09 -34.89
CA LEU A 969 80.62 -27.87 -36.06
C LEU A 969 81.22 -26.99 -37.16
N GLU A 970 80.75 -25.76 -37.31
CA GLU A 970 81.29 -24.77 -38.25
C GLU A 970 82.63 -24.19 -37.77
N SER A 971 82.88 -24.12 -36.46
CA SER A 971 84.10 -23.51 -35.90
C SER A 971 85.26 -24.49 -35.67
N VAL A 972 85.13 -25.79 -35.96
CA VAL A 972 86.26 -26.73 -35.96
C VAL A 972 86.83 -26.82 -37.39
N PRO A 973 87.97 -26.15 -37.70
CA PRO A 973 88.48 -26.06 -39.06
C PRO A 973 88.97 -27.40 -39.60
N GLU A 974 89.36 -28.34 -38.73
CA GLU A 974 89.71 -29.72 -39.13
C GLU A 974 88.47 -30.52 -39.57
N LYS A 975 87.28 -30.18 -39.07
CA LYS A 975 86.01 -30.75 -39.52
C LYS A 975 85.49 -30.01 -40.75
N LEU A 976 85.75 -28.71 -40.88
CA LEU A 976 85.51 -27.98 -42.12
C LEU A 976 86.47 -28.39 -43.22
N SER A 977 87.74 -28.70 -42.96
CA SER A 977 88.62 -29.30 -43.95
C SER A 977 88.17 -30.71 -44.28
N LEU A 978 87.68 -31.49 -43.31
CA LEU A 978 86.97 -32.74 -43.64
C LEU A 978 85.67 -32.49 -44.39
N LEU A 979 84.96 -31.39 -44.17
CA LEU A 979 83.69 -31.05 -44.82
C LEU A 979 83.93 -30.51 -46.23
N GLU A 980 84.99 -29.74 -46.45
CA GLU A 980 85.53 -29.27 -47.73
C GLU A 980 86.18 -30.43 -48.46
N ASP A 981 86.87 -31.35 -47.78
CA ASP A 981 87.28 -32.64 -48.34
C ASP A 981 86.04 -33.45 -48.70
N PHE A 982 84.98 -33.48 -47.85
CA PHE A 982 83.69 -34.10 -48.17
C PHE A 982 82.94 -33.33 -49.27
N LYS A 983 83.27 -32.05 -49.51
CA LYS A 983 82.68 -31.19 -50.53
C LYS A 983 83.43 -31.32 -51.85
N ASP A 984 84.73 -31.52 -51.80
CA ASP A 984 85.61 -31.96 -52.89
C ASP A 984 85.34 -33.42 -53.19
N PHE A 985 84.98 -34.25 -52.21
CA PHE A 985 84.42 -35.59 -52.41
C PHE A 985 82.98 -35.51 -52.89
N ARG A 986 82.18 -34.48 -52.53
CA ARG A 986 80.81 -34.27 -53.03
C ARG A 986 80.81 -33.69 -54.43
N ASP A 987 81.83 -32.95 -54.82
CA ASP A 987 82.06 -32.37 -56.15
C ASP A 987 82.82 -33.36 -57.04
N SER A 988 83.71 -34.15 -56.45
CA SER A 988 84.16 -35.42 -57.03
C SER A 988 83.02 -36.43 -57.09
N CYS A 989 82.01 -36.38 -56.21
CA CYS A 989 80.81 -37.23 -56.27
C CYS A 989 79.72 -36.67 -57.19
N SER A 990 79.67 -35.37 -57.47
CA SER A 990 78.73 -34.76 -58.42
C SER A 990 79.30 -34.83 -59.85
N SER A 991 80.63 -34.77 -59.98
CA SER A 991 81.35 -35.21 -61.18
C SER A 991 81.37 -36.74 -61.29
N SER A 992 81.42 -37.48 -60.16
CA SER A 992 81.19 -38.92 -60.13
C SER A 992 79.77 -39.24 -60.53
N GLU A 993 78.73 -38.52 -60.12
CA GLU A 993 77.32 -38.70 -60.51
C GLU A 993 77.09 -38.36 -61.99
N ARG A 994 77.82 -37.38 -62.53
CA ARG A 994 77.92 -37.16 -63.98
C ARG A 994 78.67 -38.27 -64.71
N THR A 995 79.62 -38.96 -64.05
CA THR A 995 80.18 -40.23 -64.53
C THR A 995 79.32 -41.45 -64.16
N ASP A 996 78.40 -41.36 -63.20
CA ASP A 996 77.51 -42.40 -62.70
C ASP A 996 76.21 -42.41 -63.49
N GLY A 997 75.89 -41.35 -64.22
CA GLY A 997 75.01 -41.41 -65.37
C GLY A 997 75.62 -42.25 -66.52
N ARG A 998 76.95 -42.25 -66.67
CA ARG A 998 77.66 -43.13 -67.63
C ARG A 998 77.88 -44.53 -67.07
N TYR A 999 78.19 -44.66 -65.78
CA TYR A 999 78.31 -45.92 -65.05
C TYR A 999 76.96 -46.58 -64.81
N SER A 1000 75.84 -45.87 -64.66
CA SER A 1000 74.49 -46.45 -64.63
C SER A 1000 74.08 -47.00 -65.99
N LYS A 1001 74.43 -46.32 -67.10
CA LYS A 1001 74.27 -46.89 -68.46
C LYS A 1001 75.19 -48.10 -68.69
N TYR A 1002 76.42 -48.07 -68.19
CA TYR A 1002 77.34 -49.22 -68.21
C TYR A 1002 76.95 -50.31 -67.21
N ARG A 1003 76.30 -50.00 -66.09
CA ARG A 1003 75.82 -50.91 -65.04
C ARG A 1003 74.55 -51.58 -65.50
N VAL A 1004 73.68 -50.92 -66.26
CA VAL A 1004 72.58 -51.59 -66.95
C VAL A 1004 73.12 -52.53 -68.03
N ARG A 1005 74.08 -52.10 -68.88
CA ARG A 1005 74.72 -53.02 -69.86
C ARG A 1005 75.51 -54.15 -69.22
N ARG A 1006 76.25 -53.87 -68.15
CA ARG A 1006 77.02 -54.84 -67.37
C ARG A 1006 76.09 -55.76 -66.60
N ASN A 1007 74.99 -55.28 -66.03
CA ASN A 1007 73.99 -56.13 -65.37
C ASN A 1007 73.26 -57.00 -66.38
N SER A 1008 73.00 -56.53 -67.61
CA SER A 1008 72.52 -57.39 -68.69
C SER A 1008 73.58 -58.42 -69.14
N LEU A 1009 74.86 -58.06 -69.20
CA LEU A 1009 75.97 -58.97 -69.52
C LEU A 1009 76.30 -59.94 -68.36
N GLN A 1010 76.10 -59.49 -67.12
CA GLN A 1010 76.27 -60.21 -65.87
C GLN A 1010 75.10 -61.15 -65.66
N HIS A 1011 73.87 -60.80 -66.03
CA HIS A 1011 72.76 -61.75 -66.14
C HIS A 1011 73.04 -62.81 -67.20
N HIS A 1012 73.58 -62.43 -68.37
CA HIS A 1012 74.01 -63.43 -69.35
C HIS A 1012 75.16 -64.32 -68.85
N GLN A 1013 76.15 -63.78 -68.14
CA GLN A 1013 77.23 -64.56 -67.54
C GLN A 1013 76.77 -65.39 -66.35
N ASP A 1014 75.88 -64.88 -65.52
CA ASP A 1014 75.36 -65.55 -64.34
C ASP A 1014 74.33 -66.59 -64.72
N ASP A 1015 73.60 -66.44 -65.81
CA ASP A 1015 72.83 -67.53 -66.43
C ASP A 1015 73.77 -68.61 -66.99
N THR A 1016 74.89 -68.23 -67.63
CA THR A 1016 75.89 -69.23 -68.06
C THR A 1016 76.61 -69.89 -66.88
N LYS A 1017 76.82 -69.16 -65.77
CA LYS A 1017 77.42 -69.66 -64.52
C LYS A 1017 76.44 -70.46 -63.69
N TYR A 1018 75.15 -70.15 -63.65
CA TYR A 1018 74.11 -71.00 -63.05
C TYR A 1018 73.90 -72.26 -63.89
N ARG A 1019 74.00 -72.17 -65.21
CA ARG A 1019 74.05 -73.33 -66.11
C ARG A 1019 75.31 -74.19 -65.93
N THR A 1020 76.40 -73.64 -65.38
CA THR A 1020 77.64 -74.40 -65.06
C THR A 1020 77.87 -74.70 -63.57
N LYS A 1021 77.18 -74.03 -62.64
CA LYS A 1021 77.31 -74.20 -61.17
C LYS A 1021 76.11 -74.87 -60.50
N SER A 1022 75.00 -75.06 -61.21
CA SER A 1022 74.07 -76.16 -60.89
C SER A 1022 74.76 -77.54 -60.88
N PHE A 1023 76.01 -77.62 -61.34
CA PHE A 1023 76.90 -78.77 -61.19
C PHE A 1023 77.78 -78.81 -59.92
N LYS A 1024 77.67 -77.89 -58.96
CA LYS A 1024 78.40 -77.91 -57.66
C LYS A 1024 77.78 -76.85 -56.73
N GLY A 1025 76.94 -77.16 -55.75
CA GLY A 1025 77.07 -78.21 -54.76
C GLY A 1025 77.55 -77.61 -53.44
N ASP A 1026 76.58 -77.28 -52.59
CA ASP A 1026 76.57 -77.21 -51.12
C ASP A 1026 77.70 -76.51 -50.35
N ARG A 1027 77.29 -75.53 -49.53
CA ARG A 1027 77.54 -75.39 -48.06
C ARG A 1027 77.52 -73.91 -47.67
N THR A 1028 76.46 -73.40 -47.03
CA THR A 1028 76.00 -73.51 -45.62
C THR A 1028 76.32 -72.24 -44.83
N PHE A 1029 75.25 -71.64 -44.27
CA PHE A 1029 75.12 -71.01 -42.93
C PHE A 1029 76.04 -69.81 -42.63
N LEU A 1030 75.63 -68.73 -41.95
CA LEU A 1030 74.80 -68.53 -40.76
C LEU A 1030 74.24 -67.07 -40.85
N GLU A 1031 72.95 -66.79 -40.62
CA GLU A 1031 72.31 -66.53 -39.31
C GLU A 1031 72.62 -65.09 -38.81
N GLY A 1032 71.69 -64.23 -38.39
CA GLY A 1032 70.25 -64.24 -38.18
C GLY A 1032 69.78 -62.77 -38.02
N SER A 1033 68.53 -62.40 -38.32
CA SER A 1033 67.40 -62.46 -37.38
C SER A 1033 67.38 -61.26 -36.40
N HIS A 1034 66.33 -60.46 -36.16
CA HIS A 1034 64.91 -60.59 -36.42
C HIS A 1034 64.16 -59.35 -35.83
N THR A 1035 63.22 -58.77 -36.59
CA THR A 1035 61.78 -58.57 -36.22
C THR A 1035 61.39 -57.50 -35.18
N ARG A 1036 60.55 -56.52 -35.55
CA ARG A 1036 59.05 -56.50 -35.41
C ARG A 1036 58.64 -55.83 -34.09
N GLY A 1037 57.69 -54.93 -33.98
CA GLY A 1037 56.65 -54.37 -34.85
C GLY A 1037 55.58 -53.70 -33.96
N LEU A 1038 54.49 -53.21 -34.58
CA LEU A 1038 53.17 -52.89 -33.99
C LEU A 1038 53.12 -51.57 -33.17
N ASP A 1039 52.11 -50.69 -33.24
CA ASP A 1039 50.71 -50.83 -33.66
C ASP A 1039 50.04 -49.49 -34.07
N HIS A 1040 48.93 -49.66 -34.80
CA HIS A 1040 48.01 -48.66 -35.37
C HIS A 1040 46.92 -48.13 -34.39
N SER A 1041 46.20 -47.09 -34.87
CA SER A 1041 44.81 -46.67 -34.55
C SER A 1041 44.63 -45.66 -33.40
N SER A 1042 43.70 -44.70 -33.41
CA SER A 1042 42.58 -44.37 -34.31
C SER A 1042 41.98 -43.00 -33.95
N SER A 1043 41.26 -42.46 -34.92
CA SER A 1043 40.46 -41.24 -35.00
C SER A 1043 39.58 -40.87 -33.81
N TRP A 1044 39.53 -39.55 -33.62
CA TRP A 1044 38.65 -38.78 -32.76
C TRP A 1044 37.22 -38.76 -33.31
N GLN A 1045 36.23 -39.22 -32.54
CA GLN A 1045 34.82 -38.90 -32.75
C GLN A 1045 34.01 -39.09 -31.45
N ASP A 1046 33.00 -38.23 -31.30
CA ASP A 1046 31.91 -38.20 -30.32
C ASP A 1046 32.11 -37.52 -28.96
N HIS A 1047 31.96 -36.18 -29.01
CA HIS A 1047 31.33 -35.38 -27.96
C HIS A 1047 30.04 -34.77 -28.50
N SER A 1048 28.92 -35.50 -28.41
CA SER A 1048 27.59 -34.91 -28.49
C SER A 1048 26.58 -35.79 -27.76
N ARG A 1049 26.10 -35.35 -26.59
CA ARG A 1049 24.84 -35.76 -25.92
C ARG A 1049 24.79 -35.24 -24.49
N PHE A 1050 24.49 -33.96 -24.30
CA PHE A 1050 23.81 -33.36 -23.14
C PHE A 1050 23.55 -31.92 -23.59
N LEU A 1051 22.37 -31.52 -24.07
CA LEU A 1051 21.25 -31.04 -23.27
C LEU A 1051 20.07 -30.84 -24.26
N SER A 1052 19.05 -31.70 -24.22
CA SER A 1052 17.75 -31.42 -24.84
C SER A 1052 16.75 -31.17 -23.72
N SER A 1053 16.15 -29.97 -23.74
CA SER A 1053 15.15 -29.51 -22.79
C SER A 1053 13.93 -30.45 -22.70
N PRO A 1054 13.41 -30.75 -21.51
CA PRO A 1054 12.18 -31.50 -21.34
C PRO A 1054 10.98 -30.58 -21.61
N ARG A 1055 10.21 -30.89 -22.66
CA ARG A 1055 8.89 -30.31 -22.87
C ARG A 1055 7.92 -30.84 -21.83
N PHE A 1056 7.34 -29.91 -21.08
CA PHE A 1056 6.15 -30.09 -20.24
C PHE A 1056 5.05 -30.79 -21.04
N SER A 1057 4.61 -31.96 -20.57
CA SER A 1057 3.28 -32.47 -20.86
C SER A 1057 2.55 -32.68 -19.53
N TYR A 1058 1.58 -31.81 -19.31
CA TYR A 1058 0.48 -31.98 -18.38
C TYR A 1058 -0.19 -33.33 -18.63
N VAL A 1059 -0.27 -34.20 -17.61
CA VAL A 1059 -1.44 -35.09 -17.48
C VAL A 1059 -1.75 -35.33 -16.00
N ASN A 1060 -2.83 -34.69 -15.56
CA ASN A 1060 -3.66 -35.15 -14.45
C ASN A 1060 -4.07 -36.60 -14.69
N SER A 1061 -3.84 -37.48 -13.71
CA SER A 1061 -4.94 -38.25 -13.09
C SER A 1061 -4.39 -39.34 -12.17
N PHE A 1062 -4.88 -39.30 -10.94
CA PHE A 1062 -5.04 -40.42 -10.02
C PHE A 1062 -5.17 -41.78 -10.71
N THR A 1063 -4.32 -42.74 -10.35
CA THR A 1063 -4.77 -44.06 -9.90
C THR A 1063 -3.63 -44.84 -9.26
N LYS A 1064 -3.88 -45.24 -8.01
CA LYS A 1064 -3.12 -46.25 -7.29
C LYS A 1064 -3.13 -47.56 -8.08
N ARG A 1065 -1.97 -48.10 -8.44
CA ARG A 1065 -1.76 -49.55 -8.37
C ARG A 1065 -0.29 -49.90 -8.14
N THR A 1066 -0.09 -50.32 -6.90
CA THR A 1066 0.97 -51.18 -6.37
C THR A 1066 1.06 -52.51 -7.13
N VAL A 1067 2.18 -53.22 -6.92
CA VAL A 1067 2.52 -54.62 -7.25
C VAL A 1067 3.47 -54.70 -8.46
N ALA A 1068 4.79 -54.62 -8.25
CA ALA A 1068 5.73 -55.67 -7.79
C ALA A 1068 6.23 -56.56 -8.97
N PRO A 1069 7.31 -57.33 -8.79
CA PRO A 1069 8.49 -57.31 -9.64
C PRO A 1069 8.51 -58.53 -10.58
N ASP A 1070 9.51 -58.61 -11.46
CA ASP A 1070 10.39 -59.78 -11.48
C ASP A 1070 11.38 -59.79 -12.65
N SER A 1071 12.58 -60.26 -12.29
CA SER A 1071 13.52 -61.04 -13.10
C SER A 1071 14.33 -60.34 -14.20
N ALA A 1072 15.58 -60.69 -14.47
CA ALA A 1072 16.61 -61.52 -13.84
C ALA A 1072 17.84 -61.48 -14.79
N SER A 1073 18.99 -61.93 -14.27
CA SER A 1073 20.26 -62.22 -14.95
C SER A 1073 21.17 -61.01 -15.15
N ASN A 1074 22.23 -60.81 -14.35
CA ASN A 1074 23.37 -61.67 -13.96
C ASN A 1074 24.26 -62.12 -15.12
N LYS A 1075 25.40 -61.44 -15.27
CA LYS A 1075 26.75 -62.00 -15.37
C LYS A 1075 27.72 -60.87 -14.97
N GLU A 1076 28.31 -60.92 -13.78
CA GLU A 1076 29.49 -61.71 -13.40
C GLU A 1076 30.77 -61.26 -14.12
N ASP A 1077 31.55 -60.48 -13.38
CA ASP A 1077 33.02 -60.48 -13.20
C ASP A 1077 33.38 -59.04 -12.74
N ALA A 1078 33.48 -58.69 -11.44
CA ALA A 1078 34.38 -59.19 -10.40
C ALA A 1078 35.81 -59.35 -10.96
N THR A 1079 36.87 -58.69 -10.50
CA THR A 1079 37.25 -58.46 -9.10
C THR A 1079 38.47 -57.53 -9.09
N MET A 1080 38.38 -56.44 -8.30
CA MET A 1080 39.40 -55.93 -7.36
C MET A 1080 40.80 -55.47 -7.83
N ASN A 1081 41.06 -54.19 -7.50
CA ASN A 1081 42.25 -53.65 -6.80
C ASN A 1081 43.58 -53.65 -7.58
N GLY A 1082 44.33 -52.55 -7.64
CA GLY A 1082 44.54 -51.57 -6.59
C GLY A 1082 45.98 -51.71 -6.06
N THR A 1083 46.82 -50.77 -6.47
CA THR A 1083 47.80 -50.03 -5.65
C THR A 1083 48.75 -50.78 -4.71
N SER A 1084 50.05 -50.51 -4.92
CA SER A 1084 51.00 -49.97 -3.92
C SER A 1084 52.30 -50.75 -3.73
N SER A 1085 53.38 -49.96 -3.69
CA SER A 1085 54.63 -50.12 -2.90
C SER A 1085 55.88 -50.56 -3.69
N GLN A 1086 56.76 -49.56 -3.97
CA GLN A 1086 58.23 -49.44 -3.67
C GLN A 1086 59.09 -50.73 -3.45
N PRO A 1087 60.45 -50.69 -3.45
CA PRO A 1087 61.43 -49.62 -3.74
C PRO A 1087 62.71 -50.07 -4.52
N LYS A 1088 63.61 -49.10 -4.78
CA LYS A 1088 65.10 -49.15 -4.71
C LYS A 1088 65.86 -50.47 -5.02
N LYS A 1089 66.74 -50.39 -6.02
CA LYS A 1089 68.24 -50.54 -5.96
C LYS A 1089 68.76 -50.44 -7.41
N GLU A 1090 69.54 -49.42 -7.77
CA GLU A 1090 71.00 -49.34 -7.61
C GLU A 1090 71.77 -50.53 -8.21
N GLU A 1091 72.76 -50.14 -9.00
CA GLU A 1091 74.06 -50.80 -9.23
C GLU A 1091 74.30 -51.69 -10.47
N TYR A 1092 75.34 -51.23 -11.20
CA TYR A 1092 76.30 -51.92 -12.07
C TYR A 1092 75.87 -52.56 -13.40
N GLY A 1093 76.54 -52.09 -14.47
CA GLY A 1093 76.90 -52.91 -15.62
C GLY A 1093 76.71 -52.26 -16.99
N SER A 1094 77.77 -51.56 -17.44
CA SER A 1094 78.16 -51.22 -18.83
C SER A 1094 77.13 -50.71 -19.84
#